data_AF-A0A540WVB6-F1
#
_entry.id   AF-A0A540WVB6-F1
#
_cell.length_a   1.000
_cell.length_b   1.000
_cell.length_c   1.000
_cell.angle_alpha   90.00
_cell.angle_beta   90.00
_cell.angle_gamma   90.00
#
_symmetry.space_group_name_H-M   'P 1'
#
loop_
_entity.id
_entity.type
_entity.pdbx_description
1 polymer ?
#
loop_
_entity_poly.entity_id
_entity_poly.type
_entity_poly.pdbx_seq_one_letter_code
_entity_poly.pdbx_strand_id
1 'polypeptide(L)'
;MKKTLTAGMLVLLVALPAGADEIDDKVRAVEDNLSRIKDKLDGIVSDSSSSDIDSALDTLGNVRNDVERLRSLNPPNDPGKTMANSYLDYISKFRESAQYLKRMKDAQVKADESRLAERCNEAERNLKSFIQTFVDKKDPTGVFKIPDEAEKIGRIYNDEYRKHQEVHGELDRWRSYARNFSESHNRWSDVKGELQDGVNDIWDRWNRRMEETKSKCVEVAKGKEFDAAKDAMSKLGNFGQVRTVIRKKLDERLQTIASKVRDLDSRSGDASSEISEALRAVEDVLGFLGDLKDIQGEDSEARQLVERWPAPTRSLKEALESIRRLKSEQYFLEGDVRACRADEVRLQETIREQVGNKDNHAQGVVKLKEMSDSLERTWTGKKAETDRQKEAMERRAVAAKAFSFTEGNWSSIKSNLDASADKILAYWNTRRSEIYEKDPCKNLVLGEKNPDVARADQELKRYAGGIAENYRALRKDFLEWERDVLAFRKTAKQDADAIRDAFCKEYDWEQRVKEISDSYASTLNSQWGSITGRYDRMLKAVEVLVAEKKVKSAPKLQSALISRMKSIENIKEGQLLGSNSPKVRAHIRYGQEEHKRRQASSCSEGSEISIEATYCDNPNPRYKGRGCRIDCIHQCQVLEIKPDNIAEMEKGDKQGEEYTKALHKKYKALGDAMFKESGYEELADCEDRTNKRLNLSKHSVVPYPFCADRDGSFFPMLGEMPTDQPPENPNDG
;
A
#
# COMPACT_ATOMS: atom_id res chain seq x y z
N MET A 1 27.55 11.37 -142.63
CA MET A 1 27.48 12.86 -142.59
C MET A 1 26.10 13.27 -142.11
N LYS A 2 26.00 14.28 -141.21
CA LYS A 2 24.77 14.91 -140.67
C LYS A 2 24.03 14.05 -139.63
N LYS A 3 24.07 14.43 -138.35
CA LYS A 3 23.17 15.35 -137.60
C LYS A 3 21.87 14.67 -137.13
N THR A 4 21.74 14.51 -135.80
CA THR A 4 20.54 14.61 -134.91
C THR A 4 20.99 14.03 -133.56
N LEU A 5 21.10 14.70 -132.40
CA LEU A 5 20.35 15.79 -131.74
C LEU A 5 18.86 15.47 -131.55
N THR A 6 18.58 14.82 -130.41
CA THR A 6 17.35 14.88 -129.61
C THR A 6 17.83 14.80 -128.16
N ALA A 7 18.00 15.91 -127.45
CA ALA A 7 16.96 16.72 -126.80
C ALA A 7 16.05 15.88 -125.89
N GLY A 8 16.53 15.66 -124.66
CA GLY A 8 15.77 15.16 -123.52
C GLY A 8 16.10 16.02 -122.30
N MET A 9 15.69 17.28 -122.38
CA MET A 9 15.79 18.29 -121.33
C MET A 9 14.74 17.97 -120.27
N LEU A 10 15.11 17.23 -119.23
CA LEU A 10 14.34 17.20 -117.98
C LEU A 10 15.01 18.15 -117.00
N VAL A 11 14.48 19.37 -116.96
CA VAL A 11 14.69 20.34 -115.89
C VAL A 11 14.16 19.70 -114.62
N LEU A 12 15.03 19.06 -113.84
CA LEU A 12 14.79 18.93 -112.40
C LEU A 12 15.00 20.33 -111.84
N LEU A 13 13.91 21.10 -111.78
CA LEU A 13 13.71 22.11 -110.75
C LEU A 13 13.83 21.36 -109.42
N VAL A 14 15.07 21.22 -108.94
CA VAL A 14 15.28 21.09 -107.50
C VAL A 14 14.81 22.42 -106.97
N ALA A 15 13.55 22.46 -106.54
CA ALA A 15 13.14 23.42 -105.54
C ALA A 15 14.17 23.27 -104.42
N LEU A 16 15.12 24.20 -104.35
CA LEU A 16 15.91 24.36 -103.14
C LEU A 16 14.86 24.48 -102.04
N PRO A 17 14.79 23.53 -101.10
CA PRO A 17 13.84 23.66 -100.01
C PRO A 17 14.15 25.00 -99.36
N ALA A 18 13.15 25.86 -99.20
CA ALA A 18 13.28 27.18 -98.57
C ALA A 18 13.83 27.15 -97.13
N GLY A 19 14.25 25.98 -96.64
CA GLY A 19 14.98 25.76 -95.39
C GLY A 19 16.49 25.56 -95.52
N ALA A 20 17.09 25.57 -96.73
CA ALA A 20 18.55 25.43 -96.85
C ALA A 20 19.31 26.60 -96.19
N ASP A 21 18.89 27.84 -96.45
CA ASP A 21 19.48 29.04 -95.84
C ASP A 21 19.25 29.07 -94.32
N GLU A 22 18.07 28.64 -93.85
CA GLU A 22 17.76 28.56 -92.40
C GLU A 22 18.61 27.50 -91.68
N ILE A 23 18.91 26.37 -92.33
CA ILE A 23 19.81 25.34 -91.78
C ILE A 23 21.22 25.90 -91.60
N ASP A 24 21.78 26.58 -92.61
CA ASP A 24 23.13 27.13 -92.56
C ASP A 24 23.27 28.23 -91.50
N ASP A 25 22.27 29.11 -91.38
CA ASP A 25 22.24 30.14 -90.35
C ASP A 25 22.18 29.55 -88.94
N LYS A 26 21.44 28.45 -88.74
CA LYS A 26 21.38 27.77 -87.44
C LYS A 26 22.64 26.99 -87.10
N VAL A 27 23.29 26.37 -88.09
CA VAL A 27 24.63 25.79 -87.91
C VAL A 27 25.62 26.86 -87.45
N ARG A 28 25.67 28.02 -88.13
CA ARG A 28 26.55 29.14 -87.76
C ARG A 28 26.26 29.65 -86.35
N ALA A 29 24.99 29.84 -86.00
CA ALA A 29 24.59 30.29 -84.66
C ALA A 29 25.03 29.32 -83.55
N VAL A 30 24.95 27.99 -83.78
CA VAL A 30 25.46 26.98 -82.85
C VAL A 30 26.98 27.13 -82.67
N GLU A 31 27.74 27.26 -83.76
CA GLU A 31 29.20 27.39 -83.70
C GLU A 31 29.66 28.69 -83.02
N ASP A 32 28.99 29.81 -83.31
CA ASP A 32 29.26 31.11 -82.68
C ASP A 32 29.00 31.06 -81.17
N ASN A 33 27.88 30.44 -80.76
CA ASN A 33 27.56 30.29 -79.34
C ASN A 33 28.52 29.31 -78.63
N LEU A 34 28.98 28.24 -79.29
CA LEU A 34 30.03 27.36 -78.74
C LEU A 34 31.37 28.11 -78.59
N SER A 35 31.70 28.99 -79.52
CA SER A 35 32.90 29.84 -79.42
C SER A 35 32.79 30.82 -78.24
N ARG A 36 31.60 31.41 -78.02
CA ARG A 36 31.36 32.24 -76.83
C ARG A 36 31.46 31.46 -75.52
N ILE A 37 30.97 30.21 -75.48
CA ILE A 37 31.11 29.33 -74.31
C ILE A 37 32.60 29.07 -74.03
N LYS A 38 33.38 28.77 -75.07
CA LYS A 38 34.83 28.61 -74.96
C LYS A 38 35.48 29.86 -74.34
N ASP A 39 35.24 31.04 -74.91
CA ASP A 39 35.81 32.30 -74.43
C ASP A 39 35.42 32.64 -72.98
N LYS A 40 34.28 32.12 -72.51
CA LYS A 40 33.81 32.26 -71.12
C LYS A 40 34.44 31.26 -70.15
N LEU A 41 35.01 30.17 -70.64
CA LEU A 41 35.74 29.21 -69.81
C LEU A 41 37.24 29.50 -69.77
N ASP A 42 37.77 30.20 -70.78
CA ASP A 42 39.17 30.64 -70.83
C ASP A 42 39.54 31.49 -69.61
N GLY A 43 40.68 31.16 -68.99
CA GLY A 43 41.25 31.93 -67.88
C GLY A 43 40.50 31.85 -66.54
N ILE A 44 39.50 30.99 -66.39
CA ILE A 44 38.55 31.06 -65.27
C ILE A 44 39.15 30.92 -63.86
N VAL A 45 40.32 30.29 -63.72
CA VAL A 45 41.03 30.20 -62.44
C VAL A 45 41.39 31.58 -61.86
N SER A 46 41.60 32.57 -62.73
CA SER A 46 42.00 33.93 -62.37
C SER A 46 40.83 34.81 -61.94
N ASP A 47 39.61 34.43 -62.28
CA ASP A 47 38.43 35.22 -61.96
C ASP A 47 38.14 35.24 -60.46
N SER A 48 37.49 36.32 -60.03
CA SER A 48 37.08 36.48 -58.63
C SER A 48 35.77 35.75 -58.29
N SER A 49 35.06 35.21 -59.28
CA SER A 49 33.77 34.52 -59.08
C SER A 49 33.53 33.43 -60.13
N SER A 50 32.39 32.74 -60.04
CA SER A 50 31.94 31.75 -61.03
C SER A 50 31.06 32.35 -62.15
N SER A 51 30.98 33.67 -62.26
CA SER A 51 30.04 34.37 -63.17
C SER A 51 30.19 33.98 -64.65
N ASP A 52 31.41 33.67 -65.09
CA ASP A 52 31.65 33.30 -66.48
C ASP A 52 31.21 31.86 -66.78
N ILE A 53 31.22 30.93 -65.81
CA ILE A 53 30.55 29.62 -65.97
C ILE A 53 29.04 29.78 -66.05
N ASP A 54 28.44 30.64 -65.23
CA ASP A 54 27.00 30.90 -65.32
C ASP A 54 26.65 31.50 -66.69
N SER A 55 27.46 32.44 -67.19
CA SER A 55 27.31 33.01 -68.53
C SER A 55 27.48 31.96 -69.65
N ALA A 56 28.40 31.00 -69.47
CA ALA A 56 28.58 29.88 -70.38
C ALA A 56 27.37 28.93 -70.37
N LEU A 57 26.82 28.62 -69.19
CA LEU A 57 25.61 27.80 -69.02
C LEU A 57 24.35 28.47 -69.59
N ASP A 58 24.25 29.78 -69.51
CA ASP A 58 23.18 30.57 -70.13
C ASP A 58 23.32 30.56 -71.66
N THR A 59 24.54 30.76 -72.17
CA THR A 59 24.84 30.69 -73.61
C THR A 59 24.56 29.29 -74.18
N LEU A 60 24.78 28.23 -73.40
CA LEU A 60 24.42 26.86 -73.74
C LEU A 60 22.90 26.69 -73.94
N GLY A 61 22.07 27.50 -73.28
CA GLY A 61 20.63 27.58 -73.54
C GLY A 61 20.32 27.98 -74.98
N ASN A 62 21.07 28.94 -75.53
CA ASN A 62 20.94 29.36 -76.93
C ASN A 62 21.37 28.24 -77.89
N VAL A 63 22.51 27.57 -77.61
CA VAL A 63 22.96 26.40 -78.39
C VAL A 63 21.88 25.32 -78.44
N ARG A 64 21.23 25.03 -77.30
CA ARG A 64 20.13 24.06 -77.24
C ARG A 64 18.95 24.47 -78.13
N ASN A 65 18.49 25.72 -78.02
CA ASN A 65 17.37 26.22 -78.80
C ASN A 65 17.65 26.14 -80.31
N ASP A 66 18.86 26.49 -80.73
CA ASP A 66 19.26 26.41 -82.14
C ASP A 66 19.42 24.95 -82.62
N VAL A 67 19.90 24.03 -81.78
CA VAL A 67 19.97 22.59 -82.09
C VAL A 67 18.58 21.96 -82.18
N GLU A 68 17.64 22.30 -81.28
CA GLU A 68 16.25 21.84 -81.37
C GLU A 68 15.56 22.35 -82.65
N ARG A 69 15.84 23.60 -83.05
CA ARG A 69 15.38 24.16 -84.32
C ARG A 69 15.99 23.41 -85.50
N LEU A 70 17.30 23.17 -85.52
CA LEU A 70 17.98 22.34 -86.54
C LEU A 70 17.33 20.96 -86.63
N ARG A 71 17.06 20.31 -85.50
CA ARG A 71 16.40 18.99 -85.47
C ARG A 71 15.02 19.02 -86.11
N SER A 72 14.25 20.09 -85.90
CA SER A 72 12.94 20.26 -86.55
C SER A 72 13.01 20.47 -88.06
N LEU A 73 14.13 21.01 -88.56
CA LEU A 73 14.38 21.24 -90.00
C LEU A 73 14.88 19.99 -90.74
N ASN A 74 15.24 18.92 -90.01
CA ASN A 74 15.72 17.64 -90.54
C ASN A 74 16.83 17.79 -91.63
N PRO A 75 17.98 18.39 -91.28
CA PRO A 75 19.04 18.69 -92.23
C PRO A 75 19.58 17.43 -92.94
N PRO A 76 19.72 17.45 -94.28
CA PRO A 76 20.08 16.26 -95.05
C PRO A 76 21.57 15.90 -94.96
N ASN A 77 22.43 16.89 -94.71
CA ASN A 77 23.89 16.78 -94.77
C ASN A 77 24.56 17.28 -93.48
N ASP A 78 25.82 16.88 -93.31
CA ASP A 78 26.69 17.42 -92.27
C ASP A 78 27.15 18.86 -92.62
N PRO A 79 27.45 19.70 -91.61
CA PRO A 79 27.46 19.39 -90.18
C PRO A 79 26.07 19.40 -89.52
N GLY A 80 25.04 19.96 -90.18
CA GLY A 80 23.70 20.14 -89.59
C GLY A 80 23.05 18.83 -89.11
N LYS A 81 23.19 17.74 -89.88
CA LYS A 81 22.69 16.40 -89.52
C LYS A 81 23.31 15.87 -88.23
N THR A 82 24.62 15.96 -88.08
CA THR A 82 25.32 15.53 -86.85
C THR A 82 24.90 16.39 -85.64
N MET A 83 24.81 17.70 -85.81
CA MET A 83 24.36 18.61 -84.74
C MET A 83 22.94 18.27 -84.27
N ALA A 84 21.99 18.12 -85.19
CA ALA A 84 20.60 17.78 -84.88
C ALA A 84 20.44 16.45 -84.11
N ASN A 85 21.29 15.46 -84.39
CA ASN A 85 21.18 14.11 -83.81
C ASN A 85 21.95 13.94 -82.50
N SER A 86 23.09 14.61 -82.35
CA SER A 86 24.04 14.30 -81.27
C SER A 86 24.20 15.44 -80.25
N TYR A 87 24.03 16.71 -80.66
CA TYR A 87 24.41 17.82 -79.78
C TYR A 87 23.50 17.98 -78.57
N LEU A 88 22.24 17.51 -78.61
CA LEU A 88 21.37 17.54 -77.43
C LEU A 88 21.93 16.69 -76.27
N ASP A 89 22.56 15.55 -76.59
CA ASP A 89 23.25 14.71 -75.61
C ASP A 89 24.53 15.40 -75.10
N TYR A 90 25.32 15.97 -76.01
CA TYR A 90 26.55 16.69 -75.66
C TYR A 90 26.27 17.90 -74.76
N ILE A 91 25.21 18.67 -75.05
CA ILE A 91 24.73 19.79 -74.23
C ILE A 91 24.40 19.32 -72.81
N SER A 92 23.72 18.18 -72.67
CA SER A 92 23.39 17.63 -71.35
C SER A 92 24.64 17.26 -70.57
N LYS A 93 25.57 16.53 -71.19
CA LYS A 93 26.85 16.11 -70.56
C LYS A 93 27.74 17.30 -70.20
N PHE A 94 27.82 18.30 -71.08
CA PHE A 94 28.57 19.52 -70.83
C PHE A 94 27.96 20.32 -69.68
N ARG A 95 26.63 20.51 -69.66
CA ARG A 95 25.94 21.21 -68.56
C ARG A 95 26.26 20.59 -67.21
N GLU A 96 26.19 19.27 -67.11
CA GLU A 96 26.53 18.55 -65.88
C GLU A 96 28.00 18.81 -65.49
N SER A 97 28.92 18.68 -66.43
CA SER A 97 30.35 18.87 -66.18
C SER A 97 30.70 20.32 -65.78
N ALA A 98 30.10 21.31 -66.45
CA ALA A 98 30.26 22.73 -66.15
C ALA A 98 29.66 23.10 -64.78
N GLN A 99 28.58 22.44 -64.33
CA GLN A 99 28.06 22.62 -62.97
C GLN A 99 29.05 22.13 -61.90
N TYR A 100 29.81 21.06 -62.17
CA TYR A 100 30.87 20.63 -61.26
C TYR A 100 32.07 21.58 -61.28
N LEU A 101 32.46 22.09 -62.46
CA LEU A 101 33.46 23.15 -62.55
C LEU A 101 33.05 24.38 -61.74
N LYS A 102 31.76 24.77 -61.79
CA LYS A 102 31.21 25.86 -60.97
C LYS A 102 31.43 25.62 -59.48
N ARG A 103 31.07 24.44 -58.98
CA ARG A 103 31.26 24.08 -57.57
C ARG A 103 32.72 24.13 -57.16
N MET A 104 33.63 23.68 -58.04
CA MET A 104 35.06 23.79 -57.80
C MET A 104 35.51 25.25 -57.69
N LYS A 105 35.01 26.12 -58.57
CA LYS A 105 35.32 27.55 -58.57
C LYS A 105 34.80 28.25 -57.31
N ASP A 106 33.54 28.00 -56.93
CA ASP A 106 32.92 28.55 -55.72
C ASP A 106 33.70 28.16 -54.46
N ALA A 107 34.14 26.90 -54.38
CA ALA A 107 34.99 26.44 -53.29
C ALA A 107 36.35 27.16 -53.28
N GLN A 108 37.01 27.29 -54.43
CA GLN A 108 38.28 28.03 -54.57
C GLN A 108 38.14 29.48 -54.07
N VAL A 109 37.12 30.21 -54.52
CA VAL A 109 36.86 31.60 -54.10
C VAL A 109 36.65 31.67 -52.59
N LYS A 110 35.81 30.79 -52.03
CA LYS A 110 35.56 30.73 -50.59
C LYS A 110 36.82 30.43 -49.79
N ALA A 111 37.70 29.57 -50.29
CA ALA A 111 38.98 29.28 -49.64
C ALA A 111 39.92 30.49 -49.67
N ASP A 112 39.99 31.21 -50.80
CA ASP A 112 40.78 32.43 -50.95
C ASP A 112 40.29 33.53 -49.98
N GLU A 113 38.97 33.72 -49.87
CA GLU A 113 38.34 34.69 -48.95
C GLU A 113 38.56 34.34 -47.47
N SER A 114 38.53 33.04 -47.12
CA SER A 114 38.66 32.60 -45.73
C SER A 114 40.00 32.94 -45.09
N ARG A 115 41.05 33.08 -45.91
CA ARG A 115 42.43 33.35 -45.46
C ARG A 115 42.87 32.48 -44.28
N LEU A 116 42.49 31.20 -44.32
CA LEU A 116 42.66 30.28 -43.20
C LEU A 116 44.13 30.13 -42.79
N ALA A 117 45.05 29.99 -43.75
CA ALA A 117 46.48 29.92 -43.49
C ALA A 117 47.01 31.17 -42.73
N GLU A 118 46.57 32.36 -43.13
CA GLU A 118 46.94 33.62 -42.49
C GLU A 118 46.36 33.73 -41.08
N ARG A 119 45.08 33.35 -40.90
CA ARG A 119 44.42 33.34 -39.58
C ARG A 119 45.06 32.35 -38.61
N CYS A 120 45.45 31.16 -39.08
CA CYS A 120 46.19 30.20 -38.27
C CYS A 120 47.55 30.76 -37.81
N ASN A 121 48.30 31.39 -38.72
CA ASN A 121 49.58 32.04 -38.38
C ASN A 121 49.41 33.21 -37.39
N GLU A 122 48.35 34.01 -37.55
CA GLU A 122 48.01 35.06 -36.58
C GLU A 122 47.64 34.49 -35.21
N ALA A 123 46.81 33.45 -35.18
CA ALA A 123 46.45 32.74 -33.95
C ALA A 123 47.68 32.15 -33.26
N GLU A 124 48.61 31.57 -34.00
CA GLU A 124 49.88 31.06 -33.47
C GLU A 124 50.68 32.18 -32.78
N ARG A 125 50.83 33.34 -33.44
CA ARG A 125 51.54 34.50 -32.88
C ARG A 125 50.85 35.05 -31.63
N ASN A 126 49.53 35.18 -31.68
CA ASN A 126 48.73 35.65 -30.55
C ASN A 126 48.83 34.70 -29.36
N LEU A 127 48.75 33.39 -29.60
CA LEU A 127 48.91 32.37 -28.56
C LEU A 127 50.33 32.39 -27.97
N LYS A 128 51.37 32.49 -28.80
CA LYS A 128 52.76 32.66 -28.32
C LYS A 128 52.92 33.93 -27.46
N SER A 129 52.36 35.05 -27.91
CA SER A 129 52.39 36.30 -27.14
C SER A 129 51.64 36.16 -25.81
N PHE A 130 50.48 35.52 -25.81
CA PHE A 130 49.70 35.24 -24.60
C PHE A 130 50.50 34.37 -23.61
N ILE A 131 51.08 33.27 -24.09
CA ILE A 131 51.94 32.38 -23.31
C ILE A 131 53.08 33.15 -22.65
N GLN A 132 53.75 34.03 -23.40
CA GLN A 132 54.90 34.79 -22.94
C GLN A 132 54.57 35.69 -21.73
N THR A 133 53.33 36.22 -21.65
CA THR A 133 52.91 37.06 -20.52
C THR A 133 52.95 36.34 -19.17
N PHE A 134 52.82 35.01 -19.17
CA PHE A 134 52.89 34.20 -17.97
C PHE A 134 54.31 33.70 -17.69
N VAL A 135 54.99 33.23 -18.74
CA VAL A 135 56.35 32.66 -18.62
C VAL A 135 57.35 33.72 -18.12
N ASP A 136 57.33 34.93 -18.68
CA ASP A 136 58.28 36.00 -18.30
C ASP A 136 58.06 36.51 -16.87
N LYS A 137 56.78 36.63 -16.49
CA LYS A 137 56.39 37.10 -15.15
C LYS A 137 56.47 35.99 -14.11
N LYS A 138 56.76 34.75 -14.53
CA LYS A 138 56.70 33.55 -13.68
C LYS A 138 55.33 33.45 -12.98
N ASP A 139 54.27 33.86 -13.67
CA ASP A 139 52.93 33.93 -13.10
C ASP A 139 52.36 32.51 -12.94
N PRO A 140 52.09 32.05 -11.71
CA PRO A 140 51.63 30.70 -11.47
C PRO A 140 50.23 30.43 -12.01
N THR A 141 49.45 31.46 -12.35
CA THR A 141 48.15 31.28 -13.01
C THR A 141 48.29 30.80 -14.46
N GLY A 142 49.47 30.97 -15.06
CA GLY A 142 49.77 30.54 -16.42
C GLY A 142 49.56 29.05 -16.65
N VAL A 143 49.80 28.22 -15.64
CA VAL A 143 49.61 26.75 -15.73
C VAL A 143 48.16 26.34 -15.99
N PHE A 144 47.19 27.19 -15.62
CA PHE A 144 45.79 26.93 -15.94
C PHE A 144 45.38 27.64 -17.23
N LYS A 145 45.80 28.90 -17.41
CA LYS A 145 45.35 29.74 -18.52
C LYS A 145 45.95 29.36 -19.87
N ILE A 146 47.20 28.90 -19.90
CA ILE A 146 47.90 28.52 -21.14
C ILE A 146 47.24 27.29 -21.79
N PRO A 147 47.06 26.15 -21.09
CA PRO A 147 46.39 25.01 -21.68
C PRO A 147 44.95 25.31 -22.11
N ASP A 148 44.20 26.12 -21.35
CA ASP A 148 42.81 26.46 -21.68
C ASP A 148 42.70 27.29 -22.96
N GLU A 149 43.50 28.35 -23.09
CA GLU A 149 43.47 29.17 -24.31
C GLU A 149 44.04 28.41 -25.51
N ALA A 150 45.08 27.59 -25.30
CA ALA A 150 45.63 26.72 -26.34
C ALA A 150 44.58 25.71 -26.83
N GLU A 151 43.88 25.02 -25.93
CA GLU A 151 42.79 24.09 -26.26
C GLU A 151 41.66 24.77 -27.03
N LYS A 152 41.22 25.95 -26.57
CA LYS A 152 40.15 26.73 -27.20
C LYS A 152 40.52 27.09 -28.64
N ILE A 153 41.73 27.63 -28.85
CA ILE A 153 42.23 27.98 -30.17
C ILE A 153 42.39 26.72 -31.03
N GLY A 154 42.98 25.65 -30.46
CA GLY A 154 43.18 24.37 -31.14
C GLY A 154 41.89 23.78 -31.67
N ARG A 155 40.80 23.77 -30.88
CA ARG A 155 39.48 23.30 -31.33
C ARG A 155 38.95 24.07 -32.52
N ILE A 156 38.99 25.40 -32.46
CA ILE A 156 38.49 26.28 -33.53
C ILE A 156 39.21 25.96 -34.85
N TYR A 157 40.54 25.95 -34.82
CA TYR A 157 41.32 25.78 -36.04
C TYR A 157 41.40 24.32 -36.51
N ASN A 158 41.31 23.34 -35.60
CA ASN A 158 41.17 21.93 -35.99
C ASN A 158 39.84 21.69 -36.73
N ASP A 159 38.74 22.27 -36.26
CA ASP A 159 37.45 22.16 -36.93
C ASP A 159 37.42 22.87 -38.29
N GLU A 160 37.99 24.07 -38.40
CA GLU A 160 38.11 24.77 -39.67
C GLU A 160 39.01 24.00 -40.65
N TYR A 161 40.15 23.48 -40.19
CA TYR A 161 41.07 22.71 -41.02
C TYR A 161 40.45 21.40 -41.51
N ARG A 162 39.72 20.67 -40.65
CA ARG A 162 39.00 19.45 -41.03
C ARG A 162 37.95 19.73 -42.11
N LYS A 163 37.16 20.80 -41.99
CA LYS A 163 36.20 21.20 -43.04
C LYS A 163 36.91 21.50 -44.35
N HIS A 164 38.09 22.11 -44.30
CA HIS A 164 38.89 22.37 -45.49
C HIS A 164 39.39 21.08 -46.16
N GLN A 165 39.77 20.06 -45.37
CA GLN A 165 40.11 18.72 -45.87
C GLN A 165 38.91 17.99 -46.49
N GLU A 166 37.72 18.12 -45.89
CA GLU A 166 36.48 17.54 -46.44
C GLU A 166 36.18 18.13 -47.83
N VAL A 167 36.27 19.45 -47.97
CA VAL A 167 36.09 20.12 -49.28
C VAL A 167 37.17 19.69 -50.26
N HIS A 168 38.42 19.49 -49.84
CA HIS A 168 39.47 18.96 -50.73
C HIS A 168 39.09 17.58 -51.31
N GLY A 169 38.53 16.69 -50.49
CA GLY A 169 38.01 15.40 -50.96
C GLY A 169 36.79 15.52 -51.88
N GLU A 170 35.93 16.52 -51.68
CA GLU A 170 34.84 16.86 -52.61
C GLU A 170 35.36 17.40 -53.94
N LEU A 171 36.37 18.27 -53.91
CA LEU A 171 36.95 18.90 -55.08
C LEU A 171 37.57 17.86 -56.02
N ASP A 172 38.21 16.81 -55.48
CA ASP A 172 38.76 15.71 -56.27
C ASP A 172 37.66 14.91 -57.00
N ARG A 173 36.51 14.71 -56.34
CA ARG A 173 35.33 14.10 -56.96
C ARG A 173 34.74 15.01 -58.05
N TRP A 174 34.54 16.29 -57.75
CA TRP A 174 34.02 17.26 -58.72
C TRP A 174 34.96 17.42 -59.91
N ARG A 175 36.27 17.37 -59.70
CA ARG A 175 37.28 17.33 -60.76
C ARG A 175 37.05 16.15 -61.70
N SER A 176 36.81 14.97 -61.14
CA SER A 176 36.51 13.76 -61.93
C SER A 176 35.22 13.93 -62.73
N TYR A 177 34.15 14.45 -62.10
CA TYR A 177 32.87 14.68 -62.80
C TYR A 177 32.95 15.77 -63.87
N ALA A 178 33.65 16.87 -63.61
CA ALA A 178 33.84 17.94 -64.57
C ALA A 178 34.67 17.48 -65.79
N ARG A 179 35.55 16.49 -65.61
CA ARG A 179 36.31 15.86 -66.70
C ARG A 179 35.52 14.81 -67.51
N ASN A 180 34.32 14.41 -67.07
CA ASN A 180 33.51 13.42 -67.78
C ASN A 180 33.03 13.91 -69.15
N PHE A 181 32.98 15.22 -69.38
CA PHE A 181 32.72 15.74 -70.71
C PHE A 181 33.89 15.42 -71.66
N SER A 182 33.69 14.43 -72.52
CA SER A 182 34.72 13.90 -73.41
C SER A 182 34.52 14.23 -74.89
N GLU A 183 33.42 14.87 -75.25
CA GLU A 183 33.01 15.08 -76.63
C GLU A 183 33.97 16.03 -77.36
N SER A 184 34.41 15.64 -78.55
CA SER A 184 35.47 16.33 -79.29
C SER A 184 35.09 16.64 -80.74
N HIS A 185 33.79 16.65 -81.05
CA HIS A 185 33.32 16.91 -82.41
C HIS A 185 33.23 18.42 -82.69
N ASN A 186 33.89 18.89 -83.76
CA ASN A 186 33.96 20.30 -84.17
C ASN A 186 34.27 21.21 -82.96
N ARG A 187 33.56 22.34 -82.81
CA ARG A 187 33.75 23.32 -81.74
C ARG A 187 33.64 22.77 -80.31
N TRP A 188 33.08 21.57 -80.10
CA TRP A 188 33.09 20.95 -78.78
C TRP A 188 34.50 20.57 -78.33
N SER A 189 35.46 20.34 -79.25
CA SER A 189 36.86 20.13 -78.87
C SER A 189 37.45 21.34 -78.15
N ASP A 190 37.11 22.54 -78.61
CA ASP A 190 37.60 23.80 -78.05
C ASP A 190 36.98 24.03 -76.67
N VAL A 191 35.66 23.86 -76.55
CA VAL A 191 34.93 23.96 -75.27
C VAL A 191 35.42 22.93 -74.25
N LYS A 192 35.69 21.70 -74.69
CA LYS A 192 36.26 20.65 -73.84
C LYS A 192 37.66 21.04 -73.34
N GLY A 193 38.50 21.60 -74.21
CA GLY A 193 39.84 22.06 -73.86
C GLY A 193 39.79 23.04 -72.69
N GLU A 194 39.07 24.15 -72.85
CA GLU A 194 38.95 25.18 -71.79
C GLU A 194 38.29 24.66 -70.52
N LEU A 195 37.26 23.80 -70.63
CA LEU A 195 36.65 23.17 -69.47
C LEU A 195 37.68 22.34 -68.68
N GLN A 196 38.47 21.52 -69.38
CA GLN A 196 39.46 20.64 -68.75
C GLN A 196 40.64 21.43 -68.18
N ASP A 197 41.08 22.48 -68.86
CA ASP A 197 42.14 23.38 -68.39
C ASP A 197 41.69 24.14 -67.15
N GLY A 198 40.49 24.72 -67.15
CA GLY A 198 39.90 25.35 -65.97
C GLY A 198 39.77 24.41 -64.77
N VAL A 199 39.38 23.15 -64.98
CA VAL A 199 39.36 22.12 -63.93
C VAL A 199 40.75 21.88 -63.34
N ASN A 200 41.78 21.79 -64.19
CA ASN A 200 43.16 21.51 -63.77
C ASN A 200 43.74 22.67 -63.00
N ASP A 201 43.57 23.89 -63.50
CA ASP A 201 44.13 25.09 -62.89
C ASP A 201 43.52 25.40 -61.52
N ILE A 202 42.19 25.23 -61.39
CA ILE A 202 41.50 25.38 -60.10
C ILE A 202 42.02 24.33 -59.10
N TRP A 203 42.19 23.09 -59.53
CA TRP A 203 42.71 22.01 -58.68
C TRP A 203 44.14 22.28 -58.22
N ASP A 204 45.03 22.71 -59.12
CA ASP A 204 46.42 23.00 -58.80
C ASP A 204 46.57 24.22 -57.88
N ARG A 205 45.73 25.25 -58.07
CA ARG A 205 45.64 26.39 -57.14
C ARG A 205 45.12 25.95 -55.76
N TRP A 206 44.05 25.16 -55.72
CA TRP A 206 43.51 24.60 -54.47
C TRP A 206 44.55 23.78 -53.70
N ASN A 207 45.26 22.89 -54.38
CA ASN A 207 46.28 22.04 -53.75
C ASN A 207 47.42 22.84 -53.12
N ARG A 208 47.92 23.86 -53.82
CA ARG A 208 48.94 24.76 -53.25
C ARG A 208 48.44 25.43 -51.97
N ARG A 209 47.19 25.90 -51.98
CA ARG A 209 46.55 26.53 -50.81
C ARG A 209 46.30 25.56 -49.66
N MET A 210 45.93 24.31 -49.97
CA MET A 210 45.77 23.25 -48.98
C MET A 210 47.09 22.93 -48.27
N GLU A 211 48.19 22.79 -49.01
CA GLU A 211 49.51 22.52 -48.42
C GLU A 211 50.00 23.71 -47.58
N GLU A 212 49.78 24.94 -48.05
CA GLU A 212 50.06 26.14 -47.25
C GLU A 212 49.26 26.13 -45.94
N THR A 213 47.95 25.90 -46.02
CA THR A 213 47.06 25.84 -44.84
C THR A 213 47.47 24.73 -43.88
N LYS A 214 47.78 23.54 -44.38
CA LYS A 214 48.28 22.42 -43.58
C LYS A 214 49.54 22.80 -42.81
N SER A 215 50.51 23.43 -43.46
CA SER A 215 51.77 23.84 -42.82
C SER A 215 51.57 24.86 -41.69
N LYS A 216 50.51 25.69 -41.75
CA LYS A 216 50.24 26.75 -40.78
C LYS A 216 49.25 26.36 -39.69
N CYS A 217 48.25 25.55 -40.01
CA CYS A 217 47.16 25.24 -39.08
C CYS A 217 47.42 24.00 -38.23
N VAL A 218 48.17 23.00 -38.72
CA VAL A 218 48.39 21.72 -38.00
C VAL A 218 49.00 21.97 -36.63
N GLU A 219 49.92 22.92 -36.51
CA GLU A 219 50.61 23.19 -35.25
C GLU A 219 49.67 23.81 -34.20
N VAL A 220 48.88 24.81 -34.59
CA VAL A 220 47.91 25.46 -33.69
C VAL A 220 46.75 24.52 -33.36
N ALA A 221 46.34 23.66 -34.30
CA ALA A 221 45.29 22.66 -34.13
C ALA A 221 45.62 21.59 -33.08
N LYS A 222 46.89 21.44 -32.68
CA LYS A 222 47.32 20.56 -31.57
C LYS A 222 46.73 20.97 -30.21
N GLY A 223 46.23 22.20 -30.05
CA GLY A 223 45.61 22.66 -28.82
C GLY A 223 46.58 22.66 -27.64
N LYS A 224 46.26 21.94 -26.56
CA LYS A 224 47.19 21.77 -25.41
C LYS A 224 48.54 21.15 -25.81
N GLU A 225 48.55 20.38 -26.89
CA GLU A 225 49.75 19.72 -27.38
C GLU A 225 50.61 20.63 -28.27
N PHE A 226 50.22 21.90 -28.46
CA PHE A 226 51.02 22.91 -29.15
C PHE A 226 52.41 23.03 -28.52
N ASP A 227 53.47 22.94 -29.34
CA ASP A 227 54.83 22.78 -28.81
C ASP A 227 55.25 23.95 -27.91
N ALA A 228 54.85 25.19 -28.25
CA ALA A 228 55.14 26.36 -27.40
C ALA A 228 54.35 26.36 -26.07
N ALA A 229 53.16 25.76 -26.03
CA ALA A 229 52.41 25.56 -24.79
C ALA A 229 53.12 24.53 -23.91
N LYS A 230 53.55 23.39 -24.45
CA LYS A 230 54.34 22.38 -23.71
C LYS A 230 55.63 22.96 -23.15
N ASP A 231 56.38 23.69 -23.96
CA ASP A 231 57.62 24.35 -23.53
C ASP A 231 57.35 25.37 -22.40
N ALA A 232 56.27 26.14 -22.50
CA ALA A 232 55.87 27.08 -21.47
C ALA A 232 55.47 26.37 -20.17
N MET A 233 54.73 25.27 -20.25
CA MET A 233 54.35 24.46 -19.09
C MET A 233 55.60 23.87 -18.41
N SER A 234 56.57 23.38 -19.18
CA SER A 234 57.85 22.91 -18.65
C SER A 234 58.62 24.04 -17.94
N LYS A 235 58.70 25.23 -18.55
CA LYS A 235 59.35 26.41 -17.94
C LYS A 235 58.65 26.85 -16.66
N LEU A 236 57.31 26.90 -16.67
CA LEU A 236 56.52 27.24 -15.50
C LEU A 236 56.67 26.19 -14.38
N GLY A 237 56.76 24.91 -14.76
CA GLY A 237 56.99 23.81 -13.83
C GLY A 237 58.31 23.88 -13.07
N ASN A 238 59.33 24.54 -13.62
CA ASN A 238 60.59 24.78 -12.90
C ASN A 238 60.45 25.82 -11.77
N PHE A 239 59.33 26.54 -11.66
CA PHE A 239 59.06 27.47 -10.57
C PHE A 239 58.26 26.80 -9.45
N GLY A 240 58.88 26.61 -8.28
CA GLY A 240 58.25 25.92 -7.13
C GLY A 240 56.95 26.56 -6.62
N GLN A 241 56.73 27.86 -6.84
CA GLN A 241 55.47 28.54 -6.49
C GLN A 241 54.26 27.96 -7.24
N VAL A 242 54.45 27.50 -8.47
CA VAL A 242 53.38 26.92 -9.30
C VAL A 242 52.85 25.62 -8.67
N ARG A 243 53.75 24.72 -8.29
CA ARG A 243 53.39 23.47 -7.59
C ARG A 243 52.65 23.74 -6.29
N THR A 244 53.06 24.78 -5.56
CA THR A 244 52.39 25.23 -4.32
C THR A 244 50.95 25.68 -4.60
N VAL A 245 50.71 26.44 -5.69
CA VAL A 245 49.37 26.88 -6.08
C VAL A 245 48.48 25.71 -6.48
N ILE A 246 48.98 24.73 -7.24
CA ILE A 246 48.20 23.53 -7.59
C ILE A 246 47.82 22.74 -6.34
N ARG A 247 48.77 22.51 -5.42
CA ARG A 247 48.48 21.82 -4.14
C ARG A 247 47.41 22.53 -3.34
N LYS A 248 47.50 23.86 -3.23
CA LYS A 248 46.46 24.67 -2.56
C LYS A 248 45.09 24.49 -3.21
N LYS A 249 45.02 24.49 -4.55
CA LYS A 249 43.75 24.23 -5.26
C LYS A 249 43.22 22.82 -5.07
N LEU A 250 44.10 21.81 -5.03
CA LEU A 250 43.72 20.43 -4.71
C LEU A 250 43.06 20.39 -3.32
N ASP A 251 43.67 21.01 -2.31
CA ASP A 251 43.10 21.08 -0.96
C ASP A 251 41.78 21.84 -0.91
N GLU A 252 41.66 22.99 -1.58
CA GLU A 252 40.42 23.77 -1.67
C GLU A 252 39.28 22.95 -2.31
N ARG A 253 39.58 22.13 -3.33
CA ARG A 253 38.60 21.24 -3.95
C ARG A 253 38.20 20.09 -3.05
N LEU A 254 39.15 19.47 -2.32
CA LEU A 254 38.82 18.45 -1.32
C LEU A 254 37.93 19.00 -0.20
N GLN A 255 38.20 20.23 0.28
CA GLN A 255 37.34 20.91 1.25
C GLN A 255 35.95 21.21 0.68
N THR A 256 35.88 21.64 -0.57
CA THR A 256 34.62 21.85 -1.29
C THR A 256 33.81 20.56 -1.31
N ILE A 257 34.42 19.44 -1.73
CA ILE A 257 33.77 18.12 -1.76
C ILE A 257 33.28 17.76 -0.35
N ALA A 258 34.14 17.83 0.67
CA ALA A 258 33.79 17.50 2.05
C ALA A 258 32.58 18.29 2.55
N SER A 259 32.51 19.60 2.26
CA SER A 259 31.39 20.46 2.65
C SER A 259 30.08 20.12 1.92
N LYS A 260 30.17 19.72 0.65
CA LYS A 260 29.02 19.43 -0.21
C LYS A 260 28.41 18.08 0.10
N VAL A 261 29.20 17.10 0.55
CA VAL A 261 28.70 15.79 1.00
C VAL A 261 28.25 15.74 2.46
N ARG A 262 28.35 16.85 3.19
CA ARG A 262 27.98 16.91 4.61
C ARG A 262 26.48 17.11 4.80
N ASP A 263 25.89 16.30 5.68
CA ASP A 263 24.49 16.38 6.12
C ASP A 263 23.48 16.35 4.96
N LEU A 264 23.78 15.55 3.93
CA LEU A 264 22.95 15.47 2.73
C LEU A 264 21.52 15.00 3.04
N ASP A 265 21.32 14.22 4.10
CA ASP A 265 20.02 13.72 4.55
C ASP A 265 19.04 14.84 4.91
N SER A 266 19.54 15.92 5.52
CA SER A 266 18.72 17.00 6.08
C SER A 266 18.35 18.09 5.07
N ARG A 267 19.00 18.11 3.90
CA ARG A 267 18.76 19.12 2.87
C ARG A 267 17.53 18.75 2.02
N SER A 268 16.60 19.69 1.91
CA SER A 268 15.38 19.55 1.10
C SER A 268 15.62 19.80 -0.39
N GLY A 269 14.87 19.10 -1.25
CA GLY A 269 14.50 19.56 -2.60
C GLY A 269 15.52 19.45 -3.74
N ASP A 270 16.82 19.69 -3.51
CA ASP A 270 17.83 19.65 -4.59
C ASP A 270 19.25 19.39 -4.10
N ALA A 271 19.43 18.48 -3.14
CA ALA A 271 20.75 17.98 -2.77
C ALA A 271 21.54 17.39 -3.97
N SER A 272 20.86 17.14 -5.09
CA SER A 272 21.47 16.77 -6.37
C SER A 272 22.38 17.88 -6.90
N SER A 273 22.09 19.16 -6.65
CA SER A 273 22.96 20.28 -7.03
C SER A 273 24.30 20.23 -6.29
N GLU A 274 24.32 20.03 -4.97
CA GLU A 274 25.57 19.95 -4.21
C GLU A 274 26.38 18.69 -4.52
N ILE A 275 25.71 17.55 -4.73
CA ILE A 275 26.42 16.33 -5.15
C ILE A 275 26.98 16.51 -6.57
N SER A 276 26.28 17.22 -7.46
CA SER A 276 26.79 17.55 -8.80
C SER A 276 27.98 18.50 -8.72
N GLU A 277 27.97 19.47 -7.81
CA GLU A 277 29.13 20.33 -7.55
C GLU A 277 30.31 19.56 -6.96
N ALA A 278 30.05 18.60 -6.05
CA ALA A 278 31.09 17.71 -5.55
C ALA A 278 31.70 16.85 -6.66
N LEU A 279 30.88 16.31 -7.58
CA LEU A 279 31.35 15.57 -8.74
C LEU A 279 32.23 16.44 -9.67
N ARG A 280 31.82 17.69 -9.95
CA ARG A 280 32.65 18.64 -10.71
C ARG A 280 33.96 18.94 -9.99
N ALA A 281 33.94 19.13 -8.66
CA ALA A 281 35.15 19.33 -7.88
C ALA A 281 36.08 18.11 -7.91
N VAL A 282 35.55 16.88 -7.99
CA VAL A 282 36.36 15.66 -8.21
C VAL A 282 37.01 15.65 -9.60
N GLU A 283 36.30 16.09 -10.63
CA GLU A 283 36.87 16.23 -11.98
C GLU A 283 37.97 17.29 -12.02
N ASP A 284 37.78 18.43 -11.32
CA ASP A 284 38.83 19.43 -11.13
C ASP A 284 40.06 18.85 -10.42
N VAL A 285 39.89 18.00 -9.39
CA VAL A 285 41.01 17.31 -8.73
C VAL A 285 41.78 16.42 -9.70
N LEU A 286 41.10 15.65 -10.56
CA LEU A 286 41.76 14.85 -11.59
C LEU A 286 42.49 15.73 -12.61
N GLY A 287 41.91 16.86 -13.01
CA GLY A 287 42.54 17.84 -13.90
C GLY A 287 43.82 18.42 -13.29
N PHE A 288 43.75 18.89 -12.04
CA PHE A 288 44.90 19.42 -11.32
C PHE A 288 46.00 18.39 -11.06
N LEU A 289 45.66 17.11 -10.85
CA LEU A 289 46.64 16.03 -10.78
C LEU A 289 47.32 15.78 -12.15
N GLY A 290 46.59 15.95 -13.25
CA GLY A 290 47.14 15.95 -14.61
C GLY A 290 48.13 17.10 -14.81
N ASP A 291 47.70 18.32 -14.52
CA ASP A 291 48.57 19.51 -14.61
C ASP A 291 49.82 19.35 -13.74
N LEU A 292 49.66 18.85 -12.51
CA LEU A 292 50.77 18.59 -11.59
C LEU A 292 51.73 17.54 -12.14
N LYS A 293 51.23 16.48 -12.79
CA LYS A 293 52.06 15.44 -13.43
C LYS A 293 52.99 16.04 -14.48
N ASP A 294 52.48 16.97 -15.27
CA ASP A 294 53.24 17.59 -16.36
C ASP A 294 54.31 18.55 -15.84
N ILE A 295 54.11 19.11 -14.64
CA ILE A 295 55.00 20.12 -14.05
C ILE A 295 55.77 19.68 -12.79
N GLN A 296 55.64 18.42 -12.35
CA GLN A 296 56.18 17.94 -11.07
C GLN A 296 57.72 18.03 -10.98
N GLY A 297 58.43 17.94 -12.12
CA GLY A 297 59.89 17.97 -12.15
C GLY A 297 60.52 16.95 -11.19
N GLU A 298 61.49 17.38 -10.38
CA GLU A 298 62.15 16.59 -9.32
C GLU A 298 61.48 16.71 -7.93
N ASP A 299 60.35 17.40 -7.82
CA ASP A 299 59.67 17.60 -6.55
C ASP A 299 59.04 16.29 -6.05
N SER A 300 59.67 15.70 -5.02
CA SER A 300 59.27 14.40 -4.47
C SER A 300 57.83 14.36 -3.97
N GLU A 301 57.31 15.46 -3.40
CA GLU A 301 55.96 15.53 -2.86
C GLU A 301 54.93 15.63 -4.00
N ALA A 302 55.23 16.40 -5.05
CA ALA A 302 54.38 16.44 -6.24
C ALA A 302 54.28 15.06 -6.91
N ARG A 303 55.41 14.34 -7.03
CA ARG A 303 55.45 12.97 -7.56
C ARG A 303 54.60 12.01 -6.74
N GLN A 304 54.70 12.06 -5.42
CA GLN A 304 53.89 11.23 -4.53
C GLN A 304 52.38 11.49 -4.71
N LEU A 305 51.96 12.74 -4.82
CA LEU A 305 50.55 13.08 -5.04
C LEU A 305 50.02 12.54 -6.37
N VAL A 306 50.77 12.77 -7.45
CA VAL A 306 50.40 12.36 -8.82
C VAL A 306 50.35 10.84 -8.97
N GLU A 307 51.22 10.11 -8.28
CA GLU A 307 51.21 8.64 -8.29
C GLU A 307 50.05 8.08 -7.45
N ARG A 308 49.80 8.67 -6.27
CA ARG A 308 48.95 8.07 -5.25
C ARG A 308 47.48 8.46 -5.33
N TRP A 309 47.16 9.71 -5.68
CA TRP A 309 45.80 10.25 -5.59
C TRP A 309 44.85 9.93 -6.75
N PRO A 310 45.28 9.62 -8.00
CA PRO A 310 44.33 9.39 -9.09
C PRO A 310 43.35 8.24 -8.84
N ALA A 311 43.82 7.11 -8.29
CA ALA A 311 42.95 5.96 -8.01
C ALA A 311 41.90 6.26 -6.91
N PRO A 312 42.27 6.80 -5.72
CA PRO A 312 41.31 7.29 -4.74
C PRO A 312 40.32 8.32 -5.29
N THR A 313 40.77 9.23 -6.15
CA THR A 313 39.90 10.25 -6.76
C THR A 313 38.80 9.63 -7.63
N ARG A 314 39.14 8.59 -8.41
CA ARG A 314 38.14 7.84 -9.20
C ARG A 314 37.18 7.05 -8.32
N SER A 315 37.69 6.39 -7.28
CA SER A 315 36.85 5.68 -6.30
C SER A 315 35.89 6.64 -5.57
N LEU A 316 36.33 7.85 -5.26
CA LEU A 316 35.47 8.90 -4.70
C LEU A 316 34.37 9.31 -5.69
N LYS A 317 34.67 9.42 -6.98
CA LYS A 317 33.66 9.70 -8.02
C LYS A 317 32.54 8.65 -8.00
N GLU A 318 32.90 7.37 -7.96
CA GLU A 318 31.94 6.26 -7.91
C GLU A 318 31.08 6.27 -6.62
N ALA A 319 31.69 6.61 -5.49
CA ALA A 319 30.99 6.78 -4.22
C ALA A 319 30.00 7.97 -4.26
N LEU A 320 30.40 9.09 -4.86
CA LEU A 320 29.54 10.27 -5.07
C LEU A 320 28.36 9.97 -6.00
N GLU A 321 28.56 9.19 -7.06
CA GLU A 321 27.47 8.75 -7.93
C GLU A 321 26.49 7.82 -7.19
N SER A 322 27.02 6.96 -6.32
CA SER A 322 26.20 6.06 -5.49
C SER A 322 25.36 6.85 -4.48
N ILE A 323 25.94 7.83 -3.78
CA ILE A 323 25.18 8.67 -2.84
C ILE A 323 24.18 9.58 -3.54
N ARG A 324 24.47 10.03 -4.77
CA ARG A 324 23.52 10.77 -5.61
C ARG A 324 22.25 9.96 -5.86
N ARG A 325 22.41 8.71 -6.29
CA ARG A 325 21.28 7.78 -6.54
C ARG A 325 20.52 7.44 -5.25
N LEU A 326 21.25 7.26 -4.13
CA LEU A 326 20.65 7.05 -2.82
C LEU A 326 19.78 8.24 -2.40
N LYS A 327 20.29 9.46 -2.55
CA LYS A 327 19.58 10.70 -2.19
C LYS A 327 18.35 10.95 -3.07
N SER A 328 18.40 10.65 -4.37
CA SER A 328 17.24 10.84 -5.27
C SER A 328 16.05 9.96 -4.90
N GLU A 329 16.28 8.85 -4.21
CA GLU A 329 15.23 7.92 -3.78
C GLU A 329 14.84 8.06 -2.31
N GLN A 330 15.49 8.96 -1.54
CA GLN A 330 15.23 9.16 -0.11
C GLN A 330 13.74 9.39 0.20
N TYR A 331 13.07 10.19 -0.63
CA TYR A 331 11.67 10.61 -0.44
C TYR A 331 10.67 9.81 -1.28
N PHE A 332 11.10 8.72 -1.93
CA PHE A 332 10.24 7.90 -2.80
C PHE A 332 8.94 7.47 -2.09
N LEU A 333 9.03 7.11 -0.81
CA LEU A 333 7.91 6.61 -0.03
C LEU A 333 6.99 7.71 0.56
N GLU A 334 7.29 9.00 0.41
CA GLU A 334 6.43 10.05 0.98
C GLU A 334 5.04 10.12 0.33
N GLY A 335 4.96 9.82 -0.97
CA GLY A 335 3.69 9.66 -1.67
C GLY A 335 2.89 8.48 -1.11
N ASP A 336 3.56 7.37 -0.85
CA ASP A 336 2.94 6.14 -0.37
C ASP A 336 2.47 6.26 1.08
N VAL A 337 3.21 6.93 1.96
CA VAL A 337 2.74 7.20 3.34
C VAL A 337 1.42 7.99 3.31
N ARG A 338 1.31 9.01 2.46
CA ARG A 338 0.09 9.82 2.33
C ARG A 338 -1.05 9.03 1.71
N ALA A 339 -0.78 8.31 0.62
CA ALA A 339 -1.78 7.49 -0.06
C ALA A 339 -2.33 6.40 0.87
N CYS A 340 -1.48 5.76 1.67
CA CYS A 340 -1.89 4.75 2.62
C CYS A 340 -2.86 5.29 3.67
N ARG A 341 -2.52 6.42 4.29
CA ARG A 341 -3.40 7.06 5.28
C ARG A 341 -4.75 7.44 4.67
N ALA A 342 -4.76 7.92 3.43
CA ALA A 342 -5.99 8.26 2.72
C ALA A 342 -6.85 7.01 2.42
N ASP A 343 -6.22 5.93 1.97
CA ASP A 343 -6.90 4.65 1.70
C ASP A 343 -7.49 4.04 2.98
N GLU A 344 -6.77 4.11 4.09
CA GLU A 344 -7.27 3.67 5.39
C GLU A 344 -8.51 4.47 5.81
N VAL A 345 -8.44 5.81 5.73
CA VAL A 345 -9.59 6.67 6.05
C VAL A 345 -10.79 6.31 5.19
N ARG A 346 -10.58 6.12 3.88
CA ARG A 346 -11.62 5.70 2.94
C ARG A 346 -12.24 4.35 3.33
N LEU A 347 -11.41 3.39 3.75
CA LEU A 347 -11.87 2.07 4.20
C LEU A 347 -12.72 2.21 5.47
N GLN A 348 -12.28 2.98 6.45
CA GLN A 348 -13.01 3.22 7.70
C GLN A 348 -14.34 3.94 7.45
N GLU A 349 -14.37 4.92 6.54
CA GLU A 349 -15.60 5.59 6.12
C GLU A 349 -16.57 4.63 5.44
N THR A 350 -16.07 3.77 4.55
CA THR A 350 -16.88 2.75 3.88
C THR A 350 -17.44 1.74 4.87
N ILE A 351 -16.64 1.27 5.84
CA ILE A 351 -17.10 0.40 6.93
C ILE A 351 -18.27 1.07 7.67
N ARG A 352 -18.10 2.33 8.10
CA ARG A 352 -19.15 3.07 8.83
C ARG A 352 -20.41 3.26 8.00
N GLU A 353 -20.27 3.58 6.72
CA GLU A 353 -21.42 3.77 5.82
C GLU A 353 -22.19 2.47 5.61
N GLN A 354 -21.50 1.37 5.30
CA GLN A 354 -22.14 0.11 4.99
C GLN A 354 -22.75 -0.54 6.24
N VAL A 355 -22.06 -0.49 7.39
CA VAL A 355 -22.58 -1.00 8.68
C VAL A 355 -23.73 -0.12 9.20
N GLY A 356 -23.69 1.19 8.96
CA GLY A 356 -24.76 2.11 9.35
C GLY A 356 -26.04 1.99 8.51
N ASN A 357 -25.93 1.54 7.25
CA ASN A 357 -27.04 1.47 6.31
C ASN A 357 -27.79 0.13 6.37
N LYS A 358 -28.74 0.06 7.31
CA LYS A 358 -29.54 -1.14 7.61
C LYS A 358 -30.35 -1.71 6.45
N ASP A 359 -30.69 -0.90 5.46
CA ASP A 359 -31.51 -1.34 4.33
C ASP A 359 -30.71 -2.05 3.24
N ASN A 360 -29.37 -2.04 3.33
CA ASN A 360 -28.51 -2.51 2.24
C ASN A 360 -27.34 -3.41 2.68
N HIS A 361 -27.46 -4.07 3.83
CA HIS A 361 -26.39 -4.87 4.40
C HIS A 361 -25.87 -5.99 3.48
N ALA A 362 -26.73 -6.61 2.66
CA ALA A 362 -26.30 -7.62 1.67
C ALA A 362 -25.37 -7.03 0.59
N GLN A 363 -25.68 -5.83 0.08
CA GLN A 363 -24.79 -5.13 -0.84
C GLN A 363 -23.55 -4.57 -0.12
N GLY A 364 -23.70 -4.23 1.16
CA GLY A 364 -22.59 -3.83 2.04
C GLY A 364 -21.49 -4.89 2.13
N VAL A 365 -21.86 -6.17 2.29
CA VAL A 365 -20.89 -7.30 2.29
C VAL A 365 -20.08 -7.34 0.99
N VAL A 366 -20.75 -7.23 -0.16
CA VAL A 366 -20.11 -7.27 -1.48
C VAL A 366 -19.16 -6.09 -1.65
N LYS A 367 -19.62 -4.86 -1.36
CA LYS A 367 -18.80 -3.64 -1.47
C LYS A 367 -17.58 -3.68 -0.57
N LEU A 368 -17.75 -4.14 0.67
CA LEU A 368 -16.65 -4.22 1.64
C LEU A 368 -15.57 -5.19 1.16
N LYS A 369 -16.00 -6.35 0.65
CA LYS A 369 -15.11 -7.34 0.03
C LYS A 369 -14.36 -6.76 -1.17
N GLU A 370 -15.07 -6.21 -2.16
CA GLU A 370 -14.46 -5.62 -3.36
C GLU A 370 -13.42 -4.55 -3.03
N MET A 371 -13.73 -3.66 -2.08
CA MET A 371 -12.82 -2.63 -1.64
C MET A 371 -11.59 -3.21 -0.93
N SER A 372 -11.79 -4.18 -0.03
CA SER A 372 -10.70 -4.82 0.70
C SER A 372 -9.75 -5.60 -0.24
N ASP A 373 -10.29 -6.33 -1.22
CA ASP A 373 -9.51 -7.05 -2.24
C ASP A 373 -8.75 -6.09 -3.15
N SER A 374 -9.34 -4.93 -3.47
CA SER A 374 -8.66 -3.90 -4.26
C SER A 374 -7.49 -3.30 -3.49
N LEU A 375 -7.69 -2.97 -2.21
CA LEU A 375 -6.65 -2.42 -1.35
C LEU A 375 -5.52 -3.44 -1.12
N GLU A 376 -5.85 -4.71 -0.88
CA GLU A 376 -4.86 -5.78 -0.74
C GLU A 376 -3.97 -5.87 -1.98
N ARG A 377 -4.56 -5.90 -3.18
CA ARG A 377 -3.81 -5.96 -4.44
C ARG A 377 -2.90 -4.75 -4.62
N THR A 378 -3.41 -3.54 -4.38
CA THR A 378 -2.62 -2.30 -4.48
C THR A 378 -1.45 -2.30 -3.50
N TRP A 379 -1.70 -2.58 -2.22
CA TRP A 379 -0.68 -2.46 -1.17
C TRP A 379 0.31 -3.62 -1.17
N THR A 380 -0.11 -4.83 -1.58
CA THR A 380 0.81 -5.96 -1.82
C THR A 380 1.77 -5.66 -2.98
N GLY A 381 1.25 -5.10 -4.08
CA GLY A 381 2.07 -4.66 -5.21
C GLY A 381 3.09 -3.59 -4.81
N LYS A 382 2.66 -2.56 -4.08
CA LYS A 382 3.54 -1.51 -3.56
C LYS A 382 4.58 -2.05 -2.58
N LYS A 383 4.21 -3.01 -1.73
CA LYS A 383 5.14 -3.66 -0.80
C LYS A 383 6.25 -4.40 -1.54
N ALA A 384 5.90 -5.21 -2.55
CA ALA A 384 6.88 -5.93 -3.34
C ALA A 384 7.86 -4.99 -4.04
N GLU A 385 7.37 -3.87 -4.58
CA GLU A 385 8.24 -2.86 -5.19
C GLU A 385 9.13 -2.16 -4.16
N THR A 386 8.57 -1.81 -3.00
CA THR A 386 9.34 -1.22 -1.89
C THR A 386 10.43 -2.17 -1.40
N ASP A 387 10.15 -3.47 -1.29
CA ASP A 387 11.14 -4.46 -0.84
C ASP A 387 12.28 -4.62 -1.87
N ARG A 388 12.01 -4.55 -3.18
CA ARG A 388 13.08 -4.50 -4.21
C ARG A 388 13.93 -3.23 -4.08
N GLN A 389 13.29 -2.09 -3.83
CA GLN A 389 14.00 -0.84 -3.63
C GLN A 389 14.83 -0.83 -2.35
N LYS A 390 14.39 -1.52 -1.29
CA LYS A 390 15.18 -1.66 -0.06
C LYS A 390 16.57 -2.21 -0.36
N GLU A 391 16.64 -3.32 -1.10
CA GLU A 391 17.93 -3.92 -1.45
C GLU A 391 18.77 -2.97 -2.32
N ALA A 392 18.14 -2.23 -3.23
CA ALA A 392 18.83 -1.24 -4.06
C ALA A 392 19.38 -0.08 -3.21
N MET A 393 18.61 0.42 -2.23
CA MET A 393 19.01 1.45 -1.28
C MET A 393 20.17 0.97 -0.40
N GLU A 394 20.09 -0.24 0.15
CA GLU A 394 21.16 -0.85 0.95
C GLU A 394 22.45 -1.03 0.14
N ARG A 395 22.37 -1.57 -1.09
CA ARG A 395 23.53 -1.71 -1.99
C ARG A 395 24.17 -0.35 -2.31
N ARG A 396 23.38 0.69 -2.58
CA ARG A 396 23.89 2.03 -2.88
C ARG A 396 24.52 2.70 -1.65
N ALA A 397 23.94 2.49 -0.47
CA ALA A 397 24.55 2.97 0.78
C ALA A 397 25.91 2.29 1.00
N VAL A 398 26.02 0.97 0.82
CA VAL A 398 27.29 0.25 0.89
C VAL A 398 28.29 0.76 -0.15
N ALA A 399 27.86 1.00 -1.39
CA ALA A 399 28.73 1.52 -2.44
C ALA A 399 29.22 2.95 -2.16
N ALA A 400 28.37 3.82 -1.63
CA ALA A 400 28.76 5.16 -1.18
C ALA A 400 29.80 5.12 -0.04
N LYS A 401 29.71 4.10 0.83
CA LYS A 401 30.61 3.85 1.97
C LYS A 401 31.89 3.09 1.60
N ALA A 402 32.00 2.61 0.36
CA ALA A 402 33.16 1.84 -0.09
C ALA A 402 34.43 2.70 -0.23
N PHE A 403 34.27 4.03 -0.35
CA PHE A 403 35.40 4.95 -0.36
C PHE A 403 36.18 4.90 0.97
N SER A 404 37.45 4.51 0.90
CA SER A 404 38.23 4.13 2.08
C SER A 404 39.50 4.96 2.31
N PHE A 405 39.82 5.91 1.43
CA PHE A 405 41.03 6.71 1.54
C PHE A 405 40.87 7.85 2.57
N THR A 406 41.84 7.99 3.49
CA THR A 406 41.68 8.77 4.73
C THR A 406 42.77 9.80 5.00
N GLU A 407 43.66 10.08 4.06
CA GLU A 407 44.74 11.04 4.30
C GLU A 407 44.23 12.49 4.32
N GLY A 408 44.65 13.30 5.30
CA GLY A 408 44.31 14.74 5.35
C GLY A 408 42.82 15.02 5.15
N ASN A 409 42.49 15.91 4.20
CA ASN A 409 41.11 16.32 3.88
C ASN A 409 40.22 15.17 3.38
N TRP A 410 40.80 14.07 2.88
CA TRP A 410 40.05 12.89 2.42
C TRP A 410 39.29 12.20 3.56
N SER A 411 39.84 12.22 4.78
CA SER A 411 39.17 11.68 5.98
C SER A 411 37.78 12.29 6.22
N SER A 412 37.66 13.61 6.03
CA SER A 412 36.40 14.34 6.21
C SER A 412 35.39 13.99 5.13
N ILE A 413 35.85 13.81 3.88
CA ILE A 413 35.00 13.36 2.77
C ILE A 413 34.42 11.98 3.09
N LYS A 414 35.27 11.03 3.49
CA LYS A 414 34.84 9.69 3.87
C LYS A 414 33.82 9.73 5.01
N SER A 415 34.14 10.42 6.11
CA SER A 415 33.25 10.51 7.27
C SER A 415 31.89 11.12 6.92
N ASN A 416 31.86 12.14 6.06
CA ASN A 416 30.63 12.79 5.64
C ASN A 416 29.80 11.93 4.68
N LEU A 417 30.45 11.18 3.78
CA LEU A 417 29.78 10.19 2.92
C LEU A 417 29.15 9.09 3.75
N ASP A 418 29.90 8.51 4.71
CA ASP A 418 29.41 7.45 5.59
C ASP A 418 28.19 7.92 6.39
N ALA A 419 28.31 9.06 7.07
CA ALA A 419 27.23 9.62 7.88
C ALA A 419 25.99 9.97 7.05
N SER A 420 26.17 10.58 5.87
CA SER A 420 25.05 10.93 4.98
C SER A 420 24.36 9.68 4.43
N ALA A 421 25.12 8.67 4.00
CA ALA A 421 24.56 7.42 3.50
C ALA A 421 23.72 6.70 4.57
N ASP A 422 24.23 6.59 5.79
CA ASP A 422 23.54 5.96 6.91
C ASP A 422 22.25 6.72 7.28
N LYS A 423 22.29 8.05 7.36
CA LYS A 423 21.12 8.87 7.68
C LYS A 423 20.05 8.81 6.57
N ILE A 424 20.44 8.84 5.29
CA ILE A 424 19.49 8.71 4.17
C ILE A 424 18.81 7.34 4.19
N LEU A 425 19.58 6.26 4.37
CA LEU A 425 19.05 4.90 4.45
C LEU A 425 18.13 4.73 5.67
N ALA A 426 18.52 5.27 6.84
CA ALA A 426 17.71 5.24 8.05
C ALA A 426 16.37 5.99 7.87
N TYR A 427 16.38 7.15 7.22
CA TYR A 427 15.15 7.88 6.87
C TYR A 427 14.22 7.02 6.02
N TRP A 428 14.75 6.44 4.93
CA TRP A 428 13.97 5.60 4.03
C TRP A 428 13.39 4.37 4.74
N ASN A 429 14.21 3.68 5.54
CA ASN A 429 13.78 2.53 6.34
C ASN A 429 12.69 2.89 7.35
N THR A 430 12.76 4.09 7.95
CA THR A 430 11.72 4.59 8.86
C THR A 430 10.39 4.76 8.13
N ARG A 431 10.40 5.36 6.92
CA ARG A 431 9.18 5.52 6.10
C ARG A 431 8.62 4.18 5.63
N ARG A 432 9.48 3.23 5.25
CA ARG A 432 9.06 1.86 4.94
C ARG A 432 8.37 1.19 6.13
N SER A 433 8.96 1.30 7.32
CA SER A 433 8.39 0.74 8.56
C SER A 433 7.04 1.39 8.91
N GLU A 434 6.89 2.70 8.71
CA GLU A 434 5.61 3.40 8.89
C GLU A 434 4.48 2.86 8.00
N ILE A 435 4.80 2.39 6.79
CA ILE A 435 3.80 1.84 5.87
C ILE A 435 3.51 0.37 6.18
N TYR A 436 4.54 -0.46 6.38
CA TYR A 436 4.35 -1.92 6.36
C TYR A 436 4.44 -2.60 7.72
N GLU A 437 4.93 -1.93 8.76
CA GLU A 437 5.15 -2.52 10.08
C GLU A 437 4.30 -1.83 11.17
N LYS A 438 3.85 -0.60 10.94
CA LYS A 438 3.04 0.18 11.88
C LYS A 438 1.59 0.33 11.41
N ASP A 439 0.67 0.41 12.38
CA ASP A 439 -0.72 0.76 12.11
C ASP A 439 -0.86 2.21 11.67
N PRO A 440 -1.84 2.53 10.80
CA PRO A 440 -2.89 1.62 10.31
C PRO A 440 -2.55 0.87 9.02
N CYS A 441 -1.48 1.28 8.34
CA CYS A 441 -1.15 0.85 6.98
C CYS A 441 -0.85 -0.65 6.82
N LYS A 442 -0.28 -1.28 7.86
CA LYS A 442 0.07 -2.70 7.85
C LYS A 442 -1.14 -3.62 7.62
N ASN A 443 -2.37 -3.17 7.89
CA ASN A 443 -3.57 -4.01 7.75
C ASN A 443 -4.18 -3.93 6.35
N LEU A 444 -3.82 -2.93 5.53
CA LEU A 444 -4.33 -2.79 4.17
C LEU A 444 -3.87 -3.94 3.26
N VAL A 445 -2.70 -4.52 3.52
CA VAL A 445 -2.19 -5.70 2.79
C VAL A 445 -2.90 -7.00 3.18
N LEU A 446 -3.80 -6.98 4.16
CA LEU A 446 -4.51 -8.17 4.64
C LEU A 446 -5.86 -8.39 3.95
N GLY A 447 -6.36 -7.40 3.20
CA GLY A 447 -7.65 -7.49 2.50
C GLY A 447 -8.80 -7.82 3.44
N GLU A 448 -9.54 -8.90 3.14
CA GLU A 448 -10.61 -9.41 3.99
C GLU A 448 -10.15 -9.81 5.40
N LYS A 449 -8.86 -10.16 5.57
CA LYS A 449 -8.28 -10.50 6.87
C LYS A 449 -7.91 -9.27 7.70
N ASN A 450 -8.12 -8.06 7.18
CA ASN A 450 -8.01 -6.85 7.99
C ASN A 450 -8.99 -6.96 9.18
N PRO A 451 -8.54 -6.79 10.44
CA PRO A 451 -9.39 -6.96 11.62
C PRO A 451 -10.67 -6.11 11.62
N ASP A 452 -10.64 -4.92 11.02
CA ASP A 452 -11.80 -4.04 10.94
C ASP A 452 -12.80 -4.51 9.87
N VAL A 453 -12.28 -4.95 8.72
CA VAL A 453 -13.08 -5.54 7.64
C VAL A 453 -13.74 -6.83 8.11
N ALA A 454 -12.98 -7.73 8.75
CA ALA A 454 -13.51 -8.99 9.27
C ALA A 454 -14.62 -8.79 10.30
N ARG A 455 -14.48 -7.79 11.19
CA ARG A 455 -15.53 -7.42 12.16
C ARG A 455 -16.77 -6.86 11.46
N ALA A 456 -16.60 -5.94 10.53
CA ALA A 456 -17.71 -5.32 9.79
C ALA A 456 -18.45 -6.34 8.90
N ASP A 457 -17.73 -7.23 8.21
CA ASP A 457 -18.30 -8.32 7.41
C ASP A 457 -19.13 -9.27 8.30
N GLN A 458 -18.64 -9.63 9.49
CA GLN A 458 -19.39 -10.45 10.42
C GLN A 458 -20.69 -9.75 10.88
N GLU A 459 -20.63 -8.46 11.15
CA GLU A 459 -21.80 -7.65 11.53
C GLU A 459 -22.83 -7.59 10.40
N LEU A 460 -22.39 -7.25 9.19
CA LEU A 460 -23.25 -7.19 7.99
C LEU A 460 -23.91 -8.53 7.68
N LYS A 461 -23.17 -9.65 7.79
CA LYS A 461 -23.71 -11.00 7.58
C LYS A 461 -24.76 -11.39 8.60
N ARG A 462 -24.63 -10.98 9.87
CA ARG A 462 -25.66 -11.21 10.91
C ARG A 462 -26.99 -10.55 10.55
N TYR A 463 -26.94 -9.35 9.97
CA TYR A 463 -28.15 -8.63 9.57
C TYR A 463 -28.68 -9.04 8.18
N ALA A 464 -27.82 -9.56 7.29
CA ALA A 464 -28.22 -10.01 5.95
C ALA A 464 -28.94 -11.38 5.92
N GLY A 465 -28.88 -12.18 7.00
CA GLY A 465 -29.47 -13.52 7.12
C GLY A 465 -31.02 -13.60 7.13
N GLY A 466 -31.71 -12.66 6.50
CA GLY A 466 -33.16 -12.68 6.33
C GLY A 466 -33.93 -12.42 7.63
N ILE A 467 -34.44 -11.20 7.78
CA ILE A 467 -35.34 -10.79 8.89
C ILE A 467 -36.50 -11.79 9.11
N ALA A 468 -37.01 -12.40 8.02
CA ALA A 468 -38.02 -13.46 8.07
C ALA A 468 -37.50 -14.81 8.59
N GLU A 469 -36.25 -15.18 8.32
CA GLU A 469 -35.62 -16.41 8.85
C GLU A 469 -35.30 -16.24 10.34
N ASN A 470 -34.83 -15.05 10.74
CA ASN A 470 -34.64 -14.70 12.15
C ASN A 470 -35.95 -14.80 12.95
N TYR A 471 -37.08 -14.35 12.39
CA TYR A 471 -38.39 -14.55 13.01
C TYR A 471 -38.76 -16.05 13.16
N ARG A 472 -38.56 -16.86 12.11
CA ARG A 472 -38.88 -18.30 12.16
C ARG A 472 -38.03 -19.04 13.19
N ALA A 473 -36.74 -18.73 13.26
CA ALA A 473 -35.83 -19.29 14.27
C ALA A 473 -36.27 -18.90 15.69
N LEU A 474 -36.56 -17.61 15.90
CA LEU A 474 -36.99 -17.11 17.21
C LEU A 474 -38.35 -17.69 17.64
N ARG A 475 -39.29 -17.88 16.70
CA ARG A 475 -40.56 -18.57 16.97
C ARG A 475 -40.35 -20.02 17.39
N LYS A 476 -39.43 -20.73 16.74
CA LYS A 476 -39.08 -22.11 17.12
C LYS A 476 -38.54 -22.15 18.55
N ASP A 477 -37.63 -21.25 18.89
CA ASP A 477 -37.05 -21.14 20.24
C ASP A 477 -38.11 -20.80 21.29
N PHE A 478 -39.09 -19.95 20.95
CA PHE A 478 -40.25 -19.65 21.78
C PHE A 478 -41.06 -20.92 22.08
N LEU A 479 -41.38 -21.74 21.07
CA LEU A 479 -42.16 -22.96 21.26
C LEU A 479 -41.44 -23.99 22.15
N GLU A 480 -40.11 -24.07 22.05
CA GLU A 480 -39.31 -24.92 22.92
C GLU A 480 -39.27 -24.38 24.35
N TRP A 481 -39.05 -23.07 24.51
CA TRP A 481 -39.08 -22.40 25.81
C TRP A 481 -40.47 -22.48 26.47
N GLU A 482 -41.55 -22.41 25.71
CA GLU A 482 -42.93 -22.56 26.21
C GLU A 482 -43.14 -23.95 26.86
N ARG A 483 -42.53 -25.00 26.30
CA ARG A 483 -42.56 -26.34 26.91
C ARG A 483 -41.79 -26.38 28.24
N ASP A 484 -40.67 -25.67 28.34
CA ASP A 484 -39.92 -25.54 29.59
C ASP A 484 -40.76 -24.83 30.67
N VAL A 485 -41.48 -23.76 30.28
CA VAL A 485 -42.42 -23.04 31.16
C VAL A 485 -43.55 -23.97 31.62
N LEU A 486 -44.12 -24.79 30.75
CA LEU A 486 -45.14 -25.79 31.12
C LEU A 486 -44.59 -26.84 32.09
N ALA A 487 -43.38 -27.34 31.85
CA ALA A 487 -42.71 -28.28 32.75
C ALA A 487 -42.42 -27.67 34.13
N PHE A 488 -42.01 -26.40 34.16
CA PHE A 488 -41.81 -25.62 35.38
C PHE A 488 -43.11 -25.49 36.18
N ARG A 489 -44.21 -25.11 35.53
CA ARG A 489 -45.55 -25.03 36.16
C ARG A 489 -45.99 -26.37 36.73
N LYS A 490 -45.76 -27.47 36.01
CA LYS A 490 -46.06 -28.82 36.48
C LYS A 490 -45.25 -29.16 37.74
N THR A 491 -43.95 -28.85 37.74
CA THR A 491 -43.07 -29.07 38.90
C THR A 491 -43.53 -28.25 40.10
N ALA A 492 -43.90 -26.97 39.90
CA ALA A 492 -44.40 -26.10 40.96
C ALA A 492 -45.75 -26.56 41.55
N LYS A 493 -46.60 -27.20 40.73
CA LYS A 493 -47.83 -27.85 41.21
C LYS A 493 -47.52 -29.09 42.05
N GLN A 494 -46.60 -29.93 41.57
CA GLN A 494 -46.15 -31.12 42.32
C GLN A 494 -45.54 -30.73 43.68
N ASP A 495 -44.76 -29.65 43.74
CA ASP A 495 -44.25 -29.09 44.99
C ASP A 495 -45.38 -28.69 45.95
N ALA A 496 -46.36 -27.91 45.46
CA ALA A 496 -47.51 -27.50 46.26
C ALA A 496 -48.32 -28.69 46.83
N ASP A 497 -48.54 -29.72 46.00
CA ASP A 497 -49.24 -30.93 46.41
C ASP A 497 -48.40 -31.76 47.41
N ALA A 498 -47.09 -31.87 47.21
CA ALA A 498 -46.19 -32.60 48.11
C ALA A 498 -46.06 -31.92 49.48
N ILE A 499 -45.98 -30.58 49.52
CA ILE A 499 -45.97 -29.82 50.78
C ILE A 499 -47.28 -30.00 51.53
N ARG A 500 -48.42 -29.90 50.84
CA ARG A 500 -49.74 -30.17 51.44
C ARG A 500 -49.79 -31.58 52.02
N ASP A 501 -49.41 -32.57 51.22
CA ASP A 501 -49.44 -33.97 51.64
C ASP A 501 -48.52 -34.22 52.84
N ALA A 502 -47.37 -33.54 52.92
CA ALA A 502 -46.49 -33.60 54.08
C ALA A 502 -47.11 -33.02 55.35
N PHE A 503 -47.81 -31.88 55.27
CA PHE A 503 -48.57 -31.37 56.41
C PHE A 503 -49.68 -32.34 56.85
N CYS A 504 -50.37 -32.97 55.89
CA CYS A 504 -51.61 -33.69 56.14
C CYS A 504 -51.47 -35.19 56.42
N LYS A 505 -50.36 -35.81 56.00
CA LYS A 505 -50.20 -37.28 56.01
C LYS A 505 -48.91 -37.78 56.66
N GLU A 506 -47.88 -36.94 56.75
CA GLU A 506 -46.56 -37.40 57.20
C GLU A 506 -46.40 -37.31 58.72
N TYR A 507 -45.58 -38.23 59.25
CA TYR A 507 -45.06 -38.16 60.61
C TYR A 507 -43.95 -37.10 60.68
N ASP A 508 -43.90 -36.32 61.77
CA ASP A 508 -42.91 -35.25 61.92
C ASP A 508 -42.93 -34.27 60.74
N TRP A 509 -44.13 -33.85 60.40
CA TRP A 509 -44.44 -32.99 59.25
C TRP A 509 -43.54 -31.75 59.15
N GLU A 510 -43.07 -31.16 60.26
CA GLU A 510 -42.28 -29.93 60.24
C GLU A 510 -40.94 -30.12 59.51
N GLN A 511 -40.19 -31.17 59.85
CA GLN A 511 -38.91 -31.47 59.21
C GLN A 511 -39.15 -31.90 57.75
N ARG A 512 -40.15 -32.74 57.53
CA ARG A 512 -40.46 -33.28 56.20
C ARG A 512 -40.89 -32.21 55.22
N VAL A 513 -41.70 -31.25 55.66
CA VAL A 513 -42.10 -30.08 54.86
C VAL A 513 -40.88 -29.25 54.49
N LYS A 514 -39.98 -28.95 55.45
CA LYS A 514 -38.76 -28.18 55.16
C LYS A 514 -37.91 -28.87 54.09
N GLU A 515 -37.67 -30.17 54.24
CA GLU A 515 -36.90 -30.97 53.26
C GLU A 515 -37.53 -30.97 51.87
N ILE A 516 -38.84 -31.20 51.79
CA ILE A 516 -39.57 -31.20 50.51
C ILE A 516 -39.52 -29.81 49.87
N SER A 517 -39.87 -28.77 50.64
CA SER A 517 -39.88 -27.39 50.15
C SER A 517 -38.50 -26.95 49.65
N ASP A 518 -37.43 -27.28 50.37
CA ASP A 518 -36.06 -26.88 49.97
C ASP A 518 -35.56 -27.66 48.75
N SER A 519 -35.89 -28.96 48.66
CA SER A 519 -35.56 -29.81 47.50
C SER A 519 -36.23 -29.32 46.21
N TYR A 520 -37.53 -29.03 46.28
CA TYR A 520 -38.27 -28.47 45.17
C TYR A 520 -37.82 -27.04 44.85
N ALA A 521 -37.56 -26.19 45.85
CA ALA A 521 -37.03 -24.86 45.63
C ALA A 521 -35.69 -24.89 44.89
N SER A 522 -34.78 -25.81 45.22
CA SER A 522 -33.52 -25.97 44.47
C SER A 522 -33.77 -26.33 42.99
N THR A 523 -34.67 -27.28 42.73
CA THR A 523 -35.05 -27.69 41.38
C THR A 523 -35.69 -26.54 40.59
N LEU A 524 -36.64 -25.85 41.22
CA LEU A 524 -37.35 -24.73 40.62
C LEU A 524 -36.42 -23.53 40.40
N ASN A 525 -35.49 -23.23 41.30
CA ASN A 525 -34.51 -22.15 41.10
C ASN A 525 -33.59 -22.41 39.90
N SER A 526 -33.16 -23.66 39.70
CA SER A 526 -32.38 -24.05 38.52
C SER A 526 -33.18 -23.87 37.22
N GLN A 527 -34.43 -24.36 37.20
CA GLN A 527 -35.33 -24.19 36.06
C GLN A 527 -35.63 -22.70 35.79
N TRP A 528 -35.88 -21.91 36.84
CA TRP A 528 -36.14 -20.48 36.76
C TRP A 528 -34.97 -19.71 36.13
N GLY A 529 -33.73 -19.99 36.53
CA GLY A 529 -32.55 -19.37 35.94
C GLY A 529 -32.40 -19.66 34.44
N SER A 530 -32.68 -20.90 34.04
CA SER A 530 -32.68 -21.29 32.61
C SER A 530 -33.78 -20.57 31.82
N ILE A 531 -35.01 -20.58 32.34
CA ILE A 531 -36.19 -19.97 31.72
C ILE A 531 -36.02 -18.46 31.57
N THR A 532 -35.57 -17.76 32.62
CA THR A 532 -35.35 -16.31 32.61
C THR A 532 -34.19 -15.92 31.70
N GLY A 533 -33.08 -16.66 31.73
CA GLY A 533 -31.95 -16.40 30.83
C GLY A 533 -32.32 -16.57 29.35
N ARG A 534 -33.12 -17.59 29.01
CA ARG A 534 -33.66 -17.76 27.64
C ARG A 534 -34.65 -16.65 27.29
N TYR A 535 -35.56 -16.31 28.21
CA TYR A 535 -36.53 -15.23 28.04
C TYR A 535 -35.84 -13.90 27.72
N ASP A 536 -34.85 -13.46 28.50
CA ASP A 536 -34.17 -12.18 28.29
C ASP A 536 -33.48 -12.10 26.93
N ARG A 537 -32.88 -13.22 26.46
CA ARG A 537 -32.26 -13.29 25.14
C ARG A 537 -33.30 -13.19 24.03
N MET A 538 -34.40 -13.92 24.15
CA MET A 538 -35.48 -13.89 23.15
C MET A 538 -36.21 -12.56 23.15
N LEU A 539 -36.41 -11.92 24.32
CA LEU A 539 -37.04 -10.62 24.44
C LEU A 539 -36.23 -9.54 23.72
N LYS A 540 -34.91 -9.49 23.94
CA LYS A 540 -34.01 -8.58 23.21
C LYS A 540 -34.03 -8.83 21.71
N ALA A 541 -34.03 -10.10 21.30
CA ALA A 541 -34.07 -10.47 19.89
C ALA A 541 -35.40 -10.05 19.22
N VAL A 542 -36.54 -10.24 19.89
CA VAL A 542 -37.85 -9.86 19.33
C VAL A 542 -38.04 -8.34 19.34
N GLU A 543 -37.50 -7.61 20.33
CA GLU A 543 -37.52 -6.14 20.37
C GLU A 543 -36.84 -5.51 19.14
N VAL A 544 -35.74 -6.11 18.68
CA VAL A 544 -35.08 -5.70 17.43
C VAL A 544 -36.03 -5.89 16.25
N LEU A 545 -36.68 -7.05 16.13
CA LEU A 545 -37.63 -7.33 15.06
C LEU A 545 -38.87 -6.40 15.09
N VAL A 546 -39.35 -6.05 16.28
CA VAL A 546 -40.46 -5.08 16.47
C VAL A 546 -40.03 -3.67 16.06
N ALA A 547 -38.84 -3.23 16.47
CA ALA A 547 -38.30 -1.91 16.13
C ALA A 547 -38.10 -1.74 14.61
N GLU A 548 -37.73 -2.82 13.91
CA GLU A 548 -37.52 -2.82 12.47
C GLU A 548 -38.81 -2.70 11.66
N LYS A 549 -39.99 -2.98 12.23
CA LYS A 549 -41.32 -2.92 11.56
C LYS A 549 -41.46 -3.74 10.26
N LYS A 550 -40.46 -4.57 9.93
CA LYS A 550 -40.43 -5.41 8.72
C LYS A 550 -41.09 -6.79 8.92
N VAL A 551 -41.36 -7.19 10.17
CA VAL A 551 -42.08 -8.42 10.53
C VAL A 551 -43.35 -8.06 11.29
N LYS A 552 -44.52 -8.20 10.65
CA LYS A 552 -45.81 -7.82 11.24
C LYS A 552 -46.16 -8.67 12.47
N SER A 553 -45.69 -9.92 12.50
CA SER A 553 -45.97 -10.87 13.57
C SER A 553 -45.08 -10.72 14.82
N ALA A 554 -44.00 -9.94 14.75
CA ALA A 554 -43.04 -9.79 15.85
C ALA A 554 -43.66 -9.21 17.15
N PRO A 555 -44.56 -8.21 17.11
CA PRO A 555 -45.25 -7.72 18.32
C PRO A 555 -46.10 -8.79 19.01
N LYS A 556 -46.71 -9.71 18.25
CA LYS A 556 -47.47 -10.84 18.80
C LYS A 556 -46.56 -11.84 19.50
N LEU A 557 -45.39 -12.14 18.93
CA LEU A 557 -44.39 -12.97 19.58
C LEU A 557 -43.85 -12.35 20.87
N GLN A 558 -43.59 -11.04 20.88
CA GLN A 558 -43.18 -10.32 22.08
C GLN A 558 -44.26 -10.37 23.16
N SER A 559 -45.52 -10.14 22.79
CA SER A 559 -46.65 -10.20 23.72
C SER A 559 -46.83 -11.59 24.32
N ALA A 560 -46.69 -12.65 23.50
CA ALA A 560 -46.76 -14.03 23.95
C ALA A 560 -45.62 -14.36 24.94
N LEU A 561 -44.38 -13.96 24.65
CA LEU A 561 -43.24 -14.12 25.57
C LEU A 561 -43.52 -13.49 26.93
N ILE A 562 -43.94 -12.23 26.95
CA ILE A 562 -44.23 -11.48 28.18
C ILE A 562 -45.38 -12.13 28.95
N SER A 563 -46.46 -12.53 28.26
CA SER A 563 -47.64 -13.12 28.93
C SER A 563 -47.32 -14.47 29.58
N ARG A 564 -46.52 -15.32 28.94
CA ARG A 564 -46.08 -16.61 29.53
C ARG A 564 -45.17 -16.41 30.72
N MET A 565 -44.23 -15.47 30.63
CA MET A 565 -43.33 -15.17 31.75
C MET A 565 -44.12 -14.67 32.96
N LYS A 566 -45.06 -13.75 32.75
CA LYS A 566 -45.95 -13.25 33.80
C LYS A 566 -46.78 -14.36 34.46
N SER A 567 -47.18 -15.39 33.70
CA SER A 567 -47.98 -16.51 34.22
C SER A 567 -47.26 -17.34 35.29
N ILE A 568 -45.93 -17.24 35.39
CA ILE A 568 -45.11 -17.99 36.35
C ILE A 568 -44.44 -17.11 37.41
N GLU A 569 -44.61 -15.79 37.36
CA GLU A 569 -43.96 -14.85 38.28
C GLU A 569 -44.32 -15.09 39.75
N ASN A 570 -45.58 -15.43 40.05
CA ASN A 570 -46.04 -15.65 41.43
C ASN A 570 -45.35 -16.84 42.12
N ILE A 571 -44.72 -17.75 41.37
CA ILE A 571 -43.93 -18.87 41.92
C ILE A 571 -42.68 -18.34 42.66
N LYS A 572 -42.17 -17.17 42.24
CA LYS A 572 -41.00 -16.51 42.83
C LYS A 572 -41.19 -16.12 44.30
N GLU A 573 -42.38 -15.67 44.64
CA GLU A 573 -42.72 -15.20 46.00
C GLU A 573 -43.21 -16.34 46.91
N GLY A 574 -43.44 -17.53 46.33
CA GLY A 574 -43.94 -18.72 47.01
C GLY A 574 -42.92 -19.85 47.03
N GLN A 575 -43.04 -20.76 46.05
CA GLN A 575 -42.30 -22.01 45.97
C GLN A 575 -40.77 -21.84 45.84
N LEU A 576 -40.29 -20.79 45.14
CA LEU A 576 -38.83 -20.59 44.97
C LEU A 576 -38.09 -20.31 46.30
N LEU A 577 -38.82 -19.91 47.34
CA LEU A 577 -38.26 -19.63 48.66
C LEU A 577 -38.14 -20.89 49.54
N GLY A 578 -38.68 -22.03 49.10
CA GLY A 578 -38.66 -23.28 49.86
C GLY A 578 -39.26 -23.11 51.26
N SER A 579 -38.57 -23.64 52.26
CA SER A 579 -38.98 -23.52 53.67
C SER A 579 -39.03 -22.08 54.18
N ASN A 580 -38.35 -21.14 53.50
CA ASN A 580 -38.41 -19.72 53.82
C ASN A 580 -39.65 -19.00 53.26
N SER A 581 -40.48 -19.69 52.47
CA SER A 581 -41.73 -19.14 51.95
C SER A 581 -42.61 -18.59 53.09
N PRO A 582 -43.12 -17.34 52.98
CA PRO A 582 -43.99 -16.77 54.00
C PRO A 582 -45.18 -17.66 54.35
N LYS A 583 -45.75 -18.35 53.35
CA LYS A 583 -46.90 -19.25 53.53
C LYS A 583 -46.53 -20.52 54.29
N VAL A 584 -45.41 -21.15 53.94
CA VAL A 584 -44.89 -22.34 54.66
C VAL A 584 -44.60 -21.99 56.12
N ARG A 585 -43.88 -20.89 56.36
CA ARG A 585 -43.55 -20.42 57.72
C ARG A 585 -44.79 -20.06 58.54
N ALA A 586 -45.76 -19.39 57.93
CA ALA A 586 -47.01 -19.05 58.60
C ALA A 586 -47.80 -20.30 58.99
N HIS A 587 -47.84 -21.32 58.13
CA HIS A 587 -48.55 -22.56 58.42
C HIS A 587 -47.85 -23.42 59.49
N ILE A 588 -46.51 -23.51 59.45
CA ILE A 588 -45.71 -24.14 60.53
C ILE A 588 -46.01 -23.43 61.86
N ARG A 589 -45.95 -22.09 61.88
CA ARG A 589 -46.21 -21.28 63.08
C ARG A 589 -47.62 -21.48 63.60
N TYR A 590 -48.62 -21.48 62.72
CA TYR A 590 -50.01 -21.75 63.08
C TYR A 590 -50.15 -23.10 63.80
N GLY A 591 -49.51 -24.18 63.29
CA GLY A 591 -49.53 -25.48 63.96
C GLY A 591 -48.91 -25.45 65.36
N GLN A 592 -47.78 -24.78 65.52
CA GLN A 592 -47.09 -24.63 66.81
C GLN A 592 -47.89 -23.78 67.80
N GLU A 593 -48.49 -22.68 67.34
CA GLU A 593 -49.31 -21.79 68.16
C GLU A 593 -50.63 -22.44 68.56
N GLU A 594 -51.29 -23.16 67.65
CA GLU A 594 -52.56 -23.84 67.95
C GLU A 594 -52.38 -25.00 68.94
N HIS A 595 -51.28 -25.75 68.82
CA HIS A 595 -50.91 -26.75 69.82
C HIS A 595 -50.75 -26.10 71.21
N LYS A 596 -49.93 -25.05 71.32
CA LYS A 596 -49.72 -24.32 72.58
C LYS A 596 -51.00 -23.70 73.14
N ARG A 597 -51.82 -23.11 72.27
CA ARG A 597 -53.10 -22.48 72.66
C ARG A 597 -54.04 -23.50 73.26
N ARG A 598 -54.17 -24.67 72.64
CA ARG A 598 -55.03 -25.75 73.13
C ARG A 598 -54.51 -26.39 74.39
N GLN A 599 -53.20 -26.48 74.52
CA GLN A 599 -52.55 -26.95 75.74
C GLN A 599 -52.87 -26.02 76.90
N ALA A 600 -52.68 -24.71 76.71
CA ALA A 600 -53.00 -23.70 77.72
C ALA A 600 -54.51 -23.64 78.05
N SER A 601 -55.40 -23.82 77.07
CA SER A 601 -56.85 -23.73 77.30
C SER A 601 -57.45 -24.98 77.94
N SER A 602 -56.87 -26.14 77.68
CA SER A 602 -57.43 -27.42 78.16
C SER A 602 -56.89 -27.77 79.55
N CYS A 603 -55.69 -27.27 79.91
CA CYS A 603 -54.92 -27.80 81.04
C CYS A 603 -54.05 -26.67 81.64
N SER A 604 -54.61 -25.94 82.59
CA SER A 604 -53.94 -24.79 83.21
C SER A 604 -52.85 -25.19 84.20
N GLU A 605 -52.96 -26.35 84.86
CA GLU A 605 -52.02 -26.78 85.90
C GLU A 605 -51.29 -28.10 85.55
N GLY A 606 -51.85 -28.92 84.65
CA GLY A 606 -51.28 -30.21 84.18
C GLY A 606 -50.66 -30.24 82.77
N SER A 607 -50.05 -29.16 82.29
CA SER A 607 -49.44 -29.10 80.94
C SER A 607 -47.96 -29.50 80.92
N GLU A 608 -47.51 -30.11 79.81
CA GLU A 608 -46.08 -30.44 79.54
C GLU A 608 -45.37 -31.31 80.61
N ILE A 609 -46.10 -32.21 81.26
CA ILE A 609 -45.61 -33.02 82.39
C ILE A 609 -44.55 -34.02 81.92
N SER A 610 -43.40 -34.02 82.58
CA SER A 610 -42.29 -34.90 82.25
C SER A 610 -42.27 -36.17 83.11
N ILE A 611 -42.20 -37.34 82.49
CA ILE A 611 -42.01 -38.64 83.13
C ILE A 611 -40.60 -39.13 82.83
N GLU A 612 -39.82 -39.52 83.83
CA GLU A 612 -38.45 -39.99 83.64
C GLU A 612 -38.39 -41.29 82.83
N ALA A 613 -37.29 -41.50 82.11
CA ALA A 613 -37.06 -42.68 81.27
C ALA A 613 -37.14 -44.01 82.05
N THR A 614 -36.90 -43.98 83.36
CA THR A 614 -37.06 -45.16 84.23
C THR A 614 -38.50 -45.65 84.30
N TYR A 615 -39.48 -44.74 84.13
CA TYR A 615 -40.90 -45.04 84.21
C TYR A 615 -41.60 -45.05 82.86
N CYS A 616 -41.04 -44.41 81.84
CA CYS A 616 -41.65 -44.34 80.52
C CYS A 616 -40.69 -44.70 79.39
N ASP A 617 -41.11 -45.63 78.53
CA ASP A 617 -40.42 -45.96 77.29
C ASP A 617 -41.03 -45.13 76.16
N ASN A 618 -40.41 -43.99 75.85
CA ASN A 618 -40.97 -43.05 74.87
C ASN A 618 -41.25 -43.73 73.52
N PRO A 619 -42.51 -43.77 73.05
CA PRO A 619 -42.88 -44.49 71.83
C PRO A 619 -42.40 -43.76 70.56
N ASN A 620 -41.93 -42.51 70.68
CA ASN A 620 -41.28 -41.80 69.58
C ASN A 620 -39.83 -42.31 69.40
N PRO A 621 -39.49 -42.89 68.23
CA PRO A 621 -38.14 -43.44 67.99
C PRO A 621 -37.00 -42.43 68.17
N ARG A 622 -37.25 -41.13 67.95
CA ARG A 622 -36.24 -40.07 68.13
C ARG A 622 -35.87 -39.81 69.57
N TYR A 623 -36.73 -40.19 70.51
CA TYR A 623 -36.57 -39.95 71.94
C TYR A 623 -36.43 -41.25 72.73
N LYS A 624 -36.10 -42.37 72.05
CA LYS A 624 -35.87 -43.67 72.70
C LYS A 624 -34.79 -43.54 73.78
N GLY A 625 -35.07 -44.05 74.97
CA GLY A 625 -34.19 -43.93 76.15
C GLY A 625 -34.23 -42.56 76.84
N ARG A 626 -35.08 -41.63 76.37
CA ARG A 626 -35.43 -40.40 77.10
C ARG A 626 -36.78 -40.58 77.76
N GLY A 627 -37.05 -39.74 78.75
CA GLY A 627 -38.36 -39.66 79.39
C GLY A 627 -39.48 -39.31 78.41
N CYS A 628 -40.70 -39.41 78.90
CA CYS A 628 -41.90 -38.99 78.19
C CYS A 628 -42.31 -37.59 78.60
N ARG A 629 -43.03 -36.93 77.71
CA ARG A 629 -43.62 -35.62 77.97
C ARG A 629 -45.07 -35.69 77.55
N ILE A 630 -45.97 -35.61 78.52
CA ILE A 630 -47.41 -35.58 78.31
C ILE A 630 -47.78 -34.17 77.87
N ASP A 631 -48.59 -34.04 76.82
CA ASP A 631 -49.08 -32.71 76.41
C ASP A 631 -49.98 -32.13 77.50
N CYS A 632 -50.89 -32.94 78.04
CA CYS A 632 -51.80 -32.52 79.09
C CYS A 632 -52.34 -33.67 79.96
N ILE A 633 -52.58 -33.38 81.24
CA ILE A 633 -53.52 -34.11 82.09
C ILE A 633 -54.70 -33.21 82.42
N HIS A 634 -55.92 -33.75 82.36
CA HIS A 634 -57.14 -33.06 82.80
C HIS A 634 -58.18 -34.08 83.25
N GLN A 635 -58.83 -33.88 84.40
CA GLN A 635 -59.89 -34.76 84.93
C GLN A 635 -59.52 -36.26 84.89
N CYS A 636 -58.33 -36.60 85.39
CA CYS A 636 -57.81 -37.98 85.41
C CYS A 636 -57.61 -38.60 84.03
N GLN A 637 -57.50 -37.80 82.98
CA GLN A 637 -57.32 -38.25 81.60
C GLN A 637 -56.02 -37.69 81.03
N VAL A 638 -55.23 -38.54 80.37
CA VAL A 638 -54.09 -38.11 79.54
C VAL A 638 -54.61 -37.63 78.19
N LEU A 639 -54.31 -36.39 77.85
CA LEU A 639 -54.70 -35.75 76.60
C LEU A 639 -53.45 -35.47 75.74
N GLU A 640 -53.44 -36.00 74.52
CA GLU A 640 -52.40 -35.71 73.52
C GLU A 640 -52.95 -34.77 72.46
N ILE A 641 -52.35 -33.59 72.32
CA ILE A 641 -52.81 -32.54 71.42
C ILE A 641 -52.06 -32.68 70.10
N LYS A 642 -52.76 -33.09 69.04
CA LYS A 642 -52.15 -33.39 67.75
C LYS A 642 -52.86 -32.64 66.62
N PRO A 643 -52.17 -32.32 65.52
CA PRO A 643 -52.86 -31.87 64.31
C PRO A 643 -53.81 -32.98 63.83
N ASP A 644 -54.85 -32.61 63.10
CA ASP A 644 -55.83 -33.52 62.47
C ASP A 644 -55.26 -34.33 61.27
N ASN A 645 -53.95 -34.59 61.28
CA ASN A 645 -53.22 -35.47 60.37
C ASN A 645 -53.30 -36.92 60.90
N ILE A 646 -53.63 -37.87 60.02
CA ILE A 646 -53.81 -39.29 60.37
C ILE A 646 -52.61 -39.86 61.11
N ALA A 647 -51.38 -39.63 60.61
CA ALA A 647 -50.17 -40.18 61.21
C ALA A 647 -49.86 -39.59 62.60
N GLU A 648 -50.10 -38.29 62.81
CA GLU A 648 -49.92 -37.66 64.12
C GLU A 648 -51.04 -38.04 65.11
N MET A 649 -52.27 -38.27 64.63
CA MET A 649 -53.36 -38.78 65.46
C MET A 649 -53.07 -40.22 65.94
N GLU A 650 -52.65 -41.12 65.04
CA GLU A 650 -52.28 -42.50 65.40
C GLU A 650 -51.10 -42.53 66.40
N LYS A 651 -50.15 -41.61 66.24
CA LYS A 651 -49.04 -41.44 67.17
C LYS A 651 -49.51 -40.91 68.52
N GLY A 652 -50.39 -39.91 68.54
CA GLY A 652 -50.97 -39.38 69.77
C GLY A 652 -51.70 -40.46 70.57
N ASP A 653 -52.40 -41.37 69.89
CA ASP A 653 -53.08 -42.48 70.55
C ASP A 653 -52.08 -43.44 71.22
N LYS A 654 -51.01 -43.82 70.50
CA LYS A 654 -49.91 -44.63 71.05
C LYS A 654 -49.18 -43.93 72.20
N GLN A 655 -48.96 -42.62 72.11
CA GLN A 655 -48.37 -41.80 73.16
C GLN A 655 -49.27 -41.79 74.40
N GLY A 656 -50.56 -41.51 74.25
CA GLY A 656 -51.51 -41.50 75.36
C GLY A 656 -51.59 -42.85 76.08
N GLU A 657 -51.59 -43.96 75.33
CA GLU A 657 -51.59 -45.31 75.92
C GLU A 657 -50.32 -45.55 76.74
N GLU A 658 -49.14 -45.27 76.17
CA GLU A 658 -47.86 -45.51 76.83
C GLU A 658 -47.66 -44.59 78.04
N TYR A 659 -48.08 -43.33 77.93
CA TYR A 659 -47.99 -42.37 79.02
C TYR A 659 -48.91 -42.75 80.18
N THR A 660 -50.11 -43.26 79.89
CA THR A 660 -51.02 -43.80 80.92
C THR A 660 -50.37 -44.96 81.67
N LYS A 661 -49.75 -45.91 80.96
CA LYS A 661 -48.99 -47.02 81.58
C LYS A 661 -47.83 -46.50 82.44
N ALA A 662 -47.11 -45.50 81.94
CA ALA A 662 -45.99 -44.90 82.64
C ALA A 662 -46.40 -44.20 83.94
N LEU A 663 -47.53 -43.47 83.94
CA LEU A 663 -48.10 -42.87 85.15
C LEU A 663 -48.45 -43.93 86.21
N HIS A 664 -49.10 -45.03 85.81
CA HIS A 664 -49.35 -46.14 86.73
C HIS A 664 -48.06 -46.75 87.29
N LYS A 665 -47.04 -46.93 86.44
CA LYS A 665 -45.73 -47.46 86.85
C LYS A 665 -45.04 -46.53 87.85
N LYS A 666 -45.05 -45.22 87.59
CA LYS A 666 -44.47 -44.19 88.47
C LYS A 666 -45.21 -44.13 89.81
N TYR A 667 -46.55 -44.09 89.79
CA TYR A 667 -47.34 -44.09 91.02
C TYR A 667 -47.14 -45.37 91.84
N LYS A 668 -47.04 -46.54 91.21
CA LYS A 668 -46.73 -47.79 91.93
C LYS A 668 -45.37 -47.74 92.64
N ALA A 669 -44.40 -47.01 92.10
CA ALA A 669 -43.08 -46.87 92.70
C ALA A 669 -43.03 -45.81 93.81
N LEU A 670 -43.75 -44.69 93.67
CA LEU A 670 -43.62 -43.51 94.53
C LEU A 670 -44.81 -43.27 95.46
N GLY A 671 -45.99 -43.81 95.17
CA GLY A 671 -47.24 -43.51 95.86
C GLY A 671 -47.53 -42.01 95.91
N ASP A 672 -48.01 -41.53 97.05
CA ASP A 672 -48.34 -40.12 97.33
C ASP A 672 -47.17 -39.16 97.09
N ALA A 673 -45.92 -39.64 97.11
CA ALA A 673 -44.76 -38.80 96.83
C ALA A 673 -44.76 -38.27 95.39
N MET A 674 -45.39 -39.00 94.44
CA MET A 674 -45.54 -38.56 93.06
C MET A 674 -46.31 -37.23 92.97
N PHE A 675 -47.34 -37.03 93.78
CA PHE A 675 -48.18 -35.83 93.73
C PHE A 675 -47.50 -34.57 94.30
N LYS A 676 -46.30 -34.70 94.87
CA LYS A 676 -45.49 -33.56 95.32
C LYS A 676 -44.56 -33.04 94.23
N GLU A 677 -44.47 -33.75 93.10
CA GLU A 677 -43.74 -33.30 91.94
C GLU A 677 -44.60 -32.37 91.10
N SER A 678 -43.99 -31.30 90.60
CA SER A 678 -44.68 -30.28 89.79
C SER A 678 -45.41 -30.89 88.59
N GLY A 679 -46.70 -30.57 88.47
CA GLY A 679 -47.59 -30.99 87.39
C GLY A 679 -48.37 -32.28 87.68
N TYR A 680 -48.04 -33.02 88.75
CA TYR A 680 -48.73 -34.26 89.12
C TYR A 680 -49.81 -34.04 90.19
N GLU A 681 -49.93 -32.82 90.74
CA GLU A 681 -50.89 -32.48 91.79
C GLU A 681 -52.33 -32.80 91.36
N GLU A 682 -52.67 -32.54 90.09
CA GLU A 682 -54.00 -32.81 89.51
C GLU A 682 -54.37 -34.30 89.55
N LEU A 683 -53.40 -35.22 89.64
CA LEU A 683 -53.68 -36.66 89.69
C LEU A 683 -54.04 -37.16 91.09
N ALA A 684 -53.90 -36.34 92.13
CA ALA A 684 -54.24 -36.72 93.49
C ALA A 684 -55.74 -37.09 93.62
N ASP A 685 -56.60 -36.36 92.92
CA ASP A 685 -58.05 -36.63 92.88
C ASP A 685 -58.41 -37.93 92.14
N CYS A 686 -57.46 -38.49 91.40
CA CYS A 686 -57.61 -39.72 90.64
C CYS A 686 -57.18 -40.95 91.44
N GLU A 687 -56.74 -40.77 92.68
CA GLU A 687 -56.20 -41.85 93.50
C GLU A 687 -57.28 -42.78 94.06
N ASP A 688 -57.14 -44.08 93.79
CA ASP A 688 -57.84 -45.14 94.52
C ASP A 688 -56.96 -45.63 95.67
N ARG A 689 -57.05 -44.94 96.82
CA ARG A 689 -56.28 -45.25 98.03
C ARG A 689 -56.46 -46.70 98.50
N THR A 690 -57.63 -47.27 98.25
CA THR A 690 -57.96 -48.64 98.67
C THR A 690 -57.16 -49.66 97.88
N ASN A 691 -57.02 -49.44 96.57
CA ASN A 691 -56.36 -50.36 95.66
C ASN A 691 -54.93 -49.96 95.28
N LYS A 692 -54.41 -48.86 95.86
CA LYS A 692 -53.09 -48.28 95.56
C LYS A 692 -52.84 -48.17 94.05
N ARG A 693 -53.79 -47.56 93.35
CA ARG A 693 -53.71 -47.28 91.91
C ARG A 693 -54.28 -45.92 91.58
N LEU A 694 -53.89 -45.37 90.43
CA LEU A 694 -54.60 -44.27 89.80
C LEU A 694 -55.83 -44.82 89.06
N ASN A 695 -56.99 -44.20 89.19
CA ASN A 695 -58.17 -44.44 88.36
C ASN A 695 -58.17 -43.44 87.20
N LEU A 696 -57.31 -43.69 86.21
CA LEU A 696 -57.24 -42.87 85.01
C LEU A 696 -58.36 -43.24 84.03
N SER A 697 -59.00 -42.24 83.46
CA SER A 697 -59.89 -42.39 82.31
C SER A 697 -59.09 -42.81 81.08
N LYS A 698 -59.75 -43.42 80.08
CA LYS A 698 -59.10 -43.77 78.80
C LYS A 698 -58.48 -42.52 78.20
N HIS A 699 -57.21 -42.57 77.80
CA HIS A 699 -56.52 -41.44 77.15
C HIS A 699 -57.29 -40.96 75.91
N SER A 700 -57.05 -39.72 75.50
CA SER A 700 -57.69 -39.14 74.32
C SER A 700 -56.74 -38.27 73.51
N VAL A 701 -56.91 -38.30 72.20
CA VAL A 701 -56.24 -37.38 71.29
C VAL A 701 -57.17 -36.20 71.03
N VAL A 702 -56.68 -34.98 71.25
CA VAL A 702 -57.41 -33.75 70.98
C VAL A 702 -56.91 -33.15 69.66
N PRO A 703 -57.61 -33.40 68.53
CA PRO A 703 -57.17 -32.92 67.23
C PRO A 703 -57.44 -31.42 67.07
N TYR A 704 -56.56 -30.72 66.35
CA TYR A 704 -56.81 -29.35 65.90
C TYR A 704 -56.78 -29.23 64.38
N PRO A 705 -57.59 -28.32 63.79
CA PRO A 705 -57.70 -28.18 62.34
C PRO A 705 -56.37 -27.64 61.81
N PHE A 706 -55.63 -28.51 61.14
CA PHE A 706 -54.33 -28.22 60.54
C PHE A 706 -54.38 -28.46 59.03
N CYS A 707 -55.14 -29.48 58.61
CA CYS A 707 -55.31 -29.90 57.22
C CYS A 707 -56.49 -29.21 56.51
N ALA A 708 -56.88 -28.00 56.93
CA ALA A 708 -58.23 -27.43 56.72
C ALA A 708 -58.65 -27.18 55.26
N ASP A 709 -57.76 -27.28 54.27
CA ASP A 709 -58.09 -27.26 52.84
C ASP A 709 -57.85 -28.63 52.19
N ARG A 710 -58.71 -29.62 52.48
CA ARG A 710 -58.60 -30.96 51.88
C ARG A 710 -58.69 -30.97 50.35
N ASP A 711 -59.31 -29.94 49.76
CA ASP A 711 -59.63 -29.89 48.32
C ASP A 711 -58.83 -28.81 47.55
N GLY A 712 -57.88 -28.13 48.21
CA GLY A 712 -57.10 -27.02 47.64
C GLY A 712 -55.61 -27.31 47.41
N SER A 713 -54.97 -26.50 46.55
CA SER A 713 -53.51 -26.44 46.41
C SER A 713 -52.90 -25.60 47.54
N PHE A 714 -51.76 -26.02 48.11
CA PHE A 714 -51.10 -25.28 49.20
C PHE A 714 -50.69 -23.87 48.77
N PHE A 715 -50.28 -23.66 47.52
CA PHE A 715 -50.05 -22.33 46.95
C PHE A 715 -51.25 -21.90 46.09
N PRO A 716 -51.46 -20.58 45.86
CA PRO A 716 -52.52 -20.12 44.95
C PRO A 716 -52.43 -20.85 43.61
N MET A 717 -53.56 -21.27 43.06
CA MET A 717 -53.57 -21.91 41.75
C MET A 717 -53.01 -20.93 40.72
N LEU A 718 -52.04 -21.40 39.93
CA LEU A 718 -51.55 -20.64 38.79
C LEU A 718 -52.73 -20.43 37.83
N GLY A 719 -53.00 -19.17 37.46
CA GLY A 719 -54.01 -18.87 36.44
C GLY A 719 -53.74 -19.63 35.14
N GLU A 720 -54.77 -19.83 34.32
CA GLU A 720 -54.62 -20.53 33.05
C GLU A 720 -53.48 -19.92 32.22
N MET A 721 -52.68 -20.78 31.60
CA MET A 721 -51.60 -20.31 30.75
C MET A 721 -52.21 -19.71 29.48
N PRO A 722 -51.80 -18.50 29.07
CA PRO A 722 -52.24 -17.92 27.81
C PRO A 722 -52.00 -18.91 26.65
N THR A 723 -52.93 -18.98 25.69
CA THR A 723 -52.93 -19.98 24.60
C THR A 723 -52.66 -19.37 23.23
N ASP A 724 -52.54 -18.03 23.15
CA ASP A 724 -52.26 -17.28 21.93
C ASP A 724 -50.89 -17.65 21.36
N GLN A 725 -50.85 -18.26 20.18
CA GLN A 725 -49.59 -18.66 19.54
C GLN A 725 -49.12 -17.56 18.59
N PRO A 726 -47.81 -17.25 18.54
CA PRO A 726 -47.27 -16.35 17.54
C PRO A 726 -47.50 -16.91 16.14
N PRO A 727 -47.90 -16.07 15.16
CA PRO A 727 -48.16 -16.51 13.79
C PRO A 727 -46.96 -17.23 13.17
N GLU A 728 -47.19 -18.25 12.35
CA GLU A 728 -46.10 -18.98 11.69
C GLU A 728 -45.48 -18.16 10.55
N ASN A 729 -46.31 -17.44 9.80
CA ASN A 729 -45.87 -16.57 8.72
C ASN A 729 -45.45 -15.20 9.27
N PRO A 730 -44.22 -14.71 9.01
CA PRO A 730 -43.72 -13.41 9.47
C PRO A 730 -44.57 -12.19 9.06
N ASN A 731 -45.44 -12.35 8.06
CA ASN A 731 -46.26 -11.28 7.49
C ASN A 731 -47.70 -11.24 8.05
N ASP A 732 -48.08 -12.20 8.90
CA ASP A 732 -49.43 -12.25 9.45
C ASP A 732 -49.51 -11.31 10.65
N GLY A 733 -50.24 -10.20 10.48
CA GLY A 733 -50.43 -9.16 11.50
C GLY A 733 -51.35 -9.58 12.61
#